data_AF-A0A932G7A6-F1
#
_entry.id   AF-A0A932G7A6-F1
#
_cell.length_a   1.000
_cell.length_b   1.000
_cell.length_c   1.000
_cell.angle_alpha   90.00
_cell.angle_beta   90.00
_cell.angle_gamma   90.00
#
_symmetry.space_group_name_H-M   'P 1'
#
loop_
_entity.id
_entity.type
_entity.pdbx_description
1 polymer ?
#
loop_
_entity_poly.entity_id
_entity_poly.type
_entity_poly.pdbx_seq_one_letter_code
_entity_poly.pdbx_strand_id
1 'polypeptide(L)'
;MAAYQAPNRANNLRFTFSNLSVTAERRAPETEADCWRVTFTLQSYGQGSPVSLAAQPNVEVTKNAGRWASDDAVLEYSNEPDGLHQSFLINRRPVQGRLVLDLAVRLEGVQMALDQSGSFVSFTHLDSGAEVMQYSGLAAFDATGRDLPAQMQVAPGGHVLLVVDDSTAQYPVVVDPWYNDWSSLGGQAGAQFGFSVAYLDLFSTFYVAWFGAVAIGAPWFDGGAVDQGAVFVFYTDLTTGHLRSTPDFEVKGSLAYDHFGYSLAAANNATVGATLNNDDKGDLIVGEPDMNYSGSFGAVKVWYGTFEGLGTSGRAPDWTAYGAFNNGDRFGFSVATGDVTGDGFFDVIIGAPNANATTTQCSGAASSSNVGAVILYKGSSSGVQSAPASTAFGLYYAEALGHSVAYAGLVRGGSYPGAVVAGAPYFSSSQGRVAVYYGSSSGMSVCSDWNYWGSQSPGEQLGYSVFGGVDVNNDGFHDIAAGAPYWDNPGYSNEGRVLVFKGSLTGPVSSPFATLGPGNGSLEHQAGCRFGYAIAGGNVNADAQNFADLIIGAPYWDTAPNDNKGKLFVYWGGTSINPNPEPLGSADPTITNEHFGSSVAFIYKLTDPSQPCLIGGAPDATKNYTKEGMAVVWRWDDE
;
A
#
# COMPACT_ATOMS: atom_id res chain seq x y z
N MET A 1 -21.98 31.05 25.77
CA MET A 1 -22.34 29.77 25.12
C MET A 1 -21.15 28.84 25.26
N ALA A 2 -21.36 27.55 25.50
CA ALA A 2 -20.25 26.59 25.62
C ALA A 2 -19.53 26.50 24.26
N ALA A 3 -18.26 26.90 24.23
CA ALA A 3 -17.39 26.68 23.07
C ALA A 3 -16.77 25.29 23.21
N TYR A 4 -16.98 24.43 22.23
CA TYR A 4 -16.31 23.13 22.16
C TYR A 4 -14.94 23.33 21.52
N GLN A 5 -13.95 22.52 21.89
CA GLN A 5 -12.60 22.64 21.34
C GLN A 5 -12.05 21.25 21.00
N ALA A 6 -11.48 21.12 19.80
CA ALA A 6 -10.78 19.92 19.35
C ALA A 6 -9.32 20.29 19.00
N PRO A 7 -8.33 19.92 19.83
CA PRO A 7 -6.94 20.09 19.48
C PRO A 7 -6.53 19.02 18.46
N ASN A 8 -6.03 19.44 17.30
CA ASN A 8 -5.42 18.58 16.30
C ASN A 8 -3.91 18.60 16.50
N ARG A 9 -3.38 17.55 17.15
CA ARG A 9 -1.98 17.59 17.58
C ARG A 9 -0.99 17.39 16.43
N ALA A 10 -1.38 16.59 15.45
CA ALA A 10 -0.59 16.24 14.29
C ALA A 10 -0.30 17.46 13.40
N ASN A 11 -1.31 18.30 13.16
CA ASN A 11 -1.16 19.50 12.32
C ASN A 11 -0.77 20.77 13.12
N ASN A 12 -0.48 20.65 14.41
CA ASN A 12 -0.30 21.79 15.32
C ASN A 12 -1.48 22.80 15.29
N LEU A 13 -2.70 22.32 15.03
CA LEU A 13 -3.91 23.13 14.95
C LEU A 13 -4.80 22.95 16.17
N ARG A 14 -5.65 23.95 16.39
CA ARG A 14 -6.71 23.95 17.38
C ARG A 14 -7.98 24.44 16.71
N PHE A 15 -9.03 23.63 16.81
CA PHE A 15 -10.35 23.98 16.34
C PHE A 15 -11.23 24.34 17.53
N THR A 16 -11.93 25.47 17.42
CA THR A 16 -12.95 25.90 18.38
C THR A 16 -14.27 26.02 17.66
N PHE A 17 -15.30 25.38 18.20
CA PHE A 17 -16.62 25.29 17.59
C PHE A 17 -17.64 26.11 18.37
N SER A 18 -18.48 26.80 17.62
CA SER A 18 -19.74 27.38 18.06
C SER A 18 -20.83 27.01 17.05
N ASN A 19 -22.11 27.33 17.33
CA ASN A 19 -23.29 26.79 16.62
C ASN A 19 -23.13 26.53 15.12
N LEU A 20 -22.69 27.52 14.34
CA LEU A 20 -22.48 27.39 12.88
C LEU A 20 -21.07 27.83 12.46
N SER A 21 -20.16 27.98 13.42
CA SER A 21 -18.81 28.49 13.15
C SER A 21 -17.74 27.57 13.70
N VAL A 22 -16.70 27.38 12.91
CA VAL A 22 -15.45 26.74 13.32
C VAL A 22 -14.31 27.74 13.16
N THR A 23 -13.51 27.89 14.22
CA THR A 23 -12.29 28.68 14.21
C THR A 23 -11.10 27.74 14.27
N ALA A 24 -10.21 27.84 13.28
CA ALA A 24 -8.90 27.21 13.29
C ALA A 24 -7.83 28.23 13.70
N GLU A 25 -6.92 27.79 14.56
CA GLU A 25 -5.75 28.56 14.99
C GLU A 25 -4.57 27.64 15.32
N ARG A 26 -3.36 28.19 15.37
CA ARG A 26 -2.17 27.45 15.81
C ARG A 26 -2.30 27.05 17.28
N ARG A 27 -2.06 25.78 17.59
CA ARG A 27 -2.23 25.22 18.95
C ARG A 27 -1.21 25.78 19.94
N ALA A 28 0.04 25.93 19.49
CA ALA A 28 1.19 26.39 20.26
C ALA A 28 2.05 27.34 19.40
N PRO A 29 1.69 28.64 19.33
CA PRO A 29 2.53 29.65 18.68
C PRO A 29 3.78 29.91 19.53
N GLU A 30 4.95 30.01 18.88
CA GLU A 30 6.23 30.26 19.55
C GLU A 30 6.46 31.76 19.80
N THR A 31 5.90 32.60 18.95
CA THR A 31 5.93 34.07 19.04
C THR A 31 4.56 34.69 18.74
N GLU A 32 4.33 35.97 19.07
CA GLU A 32 3.11 36.67 18.61
C GLU A 32 3.02 36.78 17.08
N ALA A 33 4.17 36.73 16.39
CA ALA A 33 4.25 36.72 14.93
C ALA A 33 3.86 35.37 14.29
N ASP A 34 3.60 34.34 15.10
CA ASP A 34 3.14 33.02 14.66
C ASP A 34 1.61 32.83 14.79
N CYS A 35 0.92 33.84 15.32
CA CYS A 35 -0.49 33.78 15.65
C CYS A 35 -1.36 34.13 14.44
N TRP A 36 -2.22 33.20 14.04
CA TRP A 36 -3.25 33.43 13.04
C TRP A 36 -4.57 32.76 13.44
N ARG A 37 -5.67 33.26 12.90
CA ARG A 37 -7.01 32.65 13.01
C ARG A 37 -7.74 32.69 11.70
N VAL A 38 -8.40 31.59 11.38
CA VAL A 38 -9.38 31.50 10.31
C VAL A 38 -10.69 31.02 10.92
N THR A 39 -11.77 31.78 10.75
CA THR A 39 -13.10 31.39 11.23
C THR A 39 -14.05 31.25 10.06
N PHE A 40 -14.57 30.05 9.85
CA PHE A 40 -15.64 29.76 8.90
C PHE A 40 -16.97 29.83 9.63
N THR A 41 -17.96 30.48 9.03
CA THR A 41 -19.33 30.51 9.54
C THR A 41 -20.28 30.18 8.40
N LEU A 42 -21.01 29.07 8.54
CA LEU A 42 -22.08 28.73 7.61
C LEU A 42 -23.24 29.71 7.79
N GLN A 43 -23.46 30.58 6.80
CA GLN A 43 -24.49 31.62 6.89
C GLN A 43 -25.83 31.15 6.30
N SER A 44 -25.77 30.49 5.14
CA SER A 44 -26.96 30.07 4.42
C SER A 44 -26.64 29.00 3.38
N TYR A 45 -27.69 28.40 2.82
CA TYR A 45 -27.57 27.59 1.60
C TYR A 45 -28.62 27.98 0.54
N GLY A 46 -28.25 27.89 -0.73
CA GLY A 46 -29.06 28.23 -1.91
C GLY A 46 -28.69 29.59 -2.53
N GLN A 47 -28.65 29.66 -3.86
CA GLN A 47 -28.19 30.86 -4.60
C GLN A 47 -29.24 31.98 -4.73
N GLY A 48 -30.54 31.65 -4.73
CA GLY A 48 -31.62 32.61 -5.01
C GLY A 48 -32.39 33.10 -3.78
N SER A 49 -32.99 32.17 -3.04
CA SER A 49 -33.64 32.41 -1.74
C SER A 49 -32.86 31.66 -0.66
N PRO A 50 -31.71 32.20 -0.21
CA PRO A 50 -30.86 31.53 0.75
C PRO A 50 -31.62 31.19 2.03
N VAL A 51 -31.61 29.92 2.41
CA VAL A 51 -32.20 29.46 3.68
C VAL A 51 -31.20 29.75 4.79
N SER A 52 -31.57 30.66 5.69
CA SER A 52 -30.78 30.94 6.88
C SER A 52 -30.96 29.82 7.89
N LEU A 53 -29.86 29.29 8.41
CA LEU A 53 -29.89 28.19 9.36
C LEU A 53 -30.20 28.69 10.77
N ALA A 54 -30.99 27.91 11.51
CA ALA A 54 -31.43 28.27 12.84
C ALA A 54 -30.27 28.46 13.82
N ALA A 55 -30.37 29.48 14.68
CA ALA A 55 -29.31 29.87 15.60
C ALA A 55 -29.04 28.88 16.77
N GLN A 56 -29.78 27.78 16.89
CA GLN A 56 -29.65 26.80 17.98
C GLN A 56 -29.84 25.36 17.43
N PRO A 57 -28.82 24.76 16.78
CA PRO A 57 -28.88 23.36 16.37
C PRO A 57 -28.90 22.44 17.59
N ASN A 58 -29.50 21.25 17.47
CA ASN A 58 -29.27 20.18 18.44
C ASN A 58 -27.81 19.74 18.34
N VAL A 59 -27.08 19.76 19.47
CA VAL A 59 -25.65 19.46 19.50
C VAL A 59 -25.40 18.09 20.11
N GLU A 60 -24.74 17.22 19.36
CA GLU A 60 -24.25 15.91 19.81
C GLU A 60 -22.72 15.93 19.70
N VAL A 61 -22.01 15.66 20.80
CA VAL A 61 -20.54 15.68 20.83
C VAL A 61 -20.04 14.36 21.38
N THR A 62 -19.14 13.73 20.63
CA THR A 62 -18.38 12.56 21.05
C THR A 62 -16.93 12.96 21.37
N LYS A 63 -16.05 11.99 21.60
CA LYS A 63 -14.63 12.26 21.88
C LYS A 63 -13.93 13.00 20.71
N ASN A 64 -14.27 12.65 19.46
CA ASN A 64 -13.58 13.14 18.27
C ASN A 64 -14.49 13.85 17.25
N ALA A 65 -15.82 13.80 17.41
CA ALA A 65 -16.75 14.41 16.46
C ALA A 65 -17.80 15.29 17.14
N GLY A 66 -18.26 16.32 16.44
CA GLY A 66 -19.36 17.19 16.83
C GLY A 66 -20.38 17.29 15.72
N ARG A 67 -21.65 17.25 16.08
CA ARG A 67 -22.78 17.28 15.15
C ARG A 67 -23.78 18.35 15.57
N TRP A 68 -24.16 19.20 14.62
CA TRP A 68 -25.10 20.30 14.77
C TRP A 68 -26.25 20.10 13.79
N ALA A 69 -27.42 19.70 14.30
CA ALA A 69 -28.57 19.37 13.48
C ALA A 69 -29.68 20.43 13.57
N SER A 70 -30.25 20.76 12.42
CA SER A 70 -31.50 21.51 12.25
C SER A 70 -32.46 20.71 11.35
N ASP A 71 -33.69 21.18 11.16
CA ASP A 71 -34.65 20.52 10.26
C ASP A 71 -34.16 20.50 8.80
N ASP A 72 -33.40 21.52 8.40
CA ASP A 72 -33.01 21.77 7.01
C ASP A 72 -31.59 21.28 6.67
N ALA A 73 -30.69 21.27 7.65
CA ALA A 73 -29.31 20.82 7.46
C ALA A 73 -28.72 20.20 8.73
N VAL A 74 -27.80 19.26 8.53
CA VAL A 74 -26.89 18.73 9.55
C VAL A 74 -25.48 19.16 9.18
N LEU A 75 -24.76 19.70 10.15
CA LEU A 75 -23.34 20.02 10.04
C LEU A 75 -22.56 19.13 10.99
N GLU A 76 -21.61 18.39 10.46
CA GLU A 76 -20.79 17.45 11.22
C GLU A 76 -19.32 17.84 11.10
N TYR A 77 -18.59 17.63 12.18
CA TYR A 77 -17.15 17.82 12.22
C TYR A 77 -16.51 16.59 12.86
N SER A 78 -15.46 16.04 12.24
CA SER A 78 -14.62 14.99 12.84
C SER A 78 -13.18 15.45 12.87
N ASN A 79 -12.55 15.41 14.04
CA ASN A 79 -11.16 15.78 14.22
C ASN A 79 -10.26 14.54 14.03
N GLU A 80 -9.63 14.48 12.87
CA GLU A 80 -8.79 13.37 12.42
C GLU A 80 -7.30 13.75 12.47
N PRO A 81 -6.35 12.80 12.37
CA PRO A 81 -4.93 13.12 12.40
C PRO A 81 -4.45 14.02 11.25
N ASP A 82 -5.10 13.97 10.09
CA ASP A 82 -4.79 14.74 8.87
C ASP A 82 -5.45 16.12 8.85
N GLY A 83 -6.44 16.37 9.71
CA GLY A 83 -7.15 17.62 9.68
C GLY A 83 -8.45 17.64 10.46
N LEU A 84 -9.32 18.57 10.10
CA LEU A 84 -10.71 18.57 10.55
C LEU A 84 -11.59 18.27 9.33
N HIS A 85 -12.31 17.17 9.40
CA HIS A 85 -13.36 16.86 8.44
C HIS A 85 -14.58 17.75 8.74
N GLN A 86 -15.17 18.38 7.73
CA GLN A 86 -16.46 19.05 7.81
C GLN A 86 -17.43 18.44 6.79
N SER A 87 -18.60 18.05 7.25
CA SER A 87 -19.65 17.51 6.39
C SER A 87 -20.94 18.29 6.54
N PHE A 88 -21.60 18.57 5.41
CA PHE A 88 -22.92 19.21 5.37
C PHE A 88 -23.94 18.25 4.74
N LEU A 89 -24.91 17.79 5.50
CA LEU A 89 -26.08 17.08 4.99
C LEU A 89 -27.23 18.07 4.82
N ILE A 90 -27.58 18.40 3.58
CA ILE A 90 -28.69 19.27 3.25
C ILE A 90 -29.93 18.41 3.01
N ASN A 91 -30.95 18.56 3.86
CA ASN A 91 -32.11 17.67 3.86
C ASN A 91 -33.10 17.96 2.72
N ARG A 92 -33.07 19.18 2.18
CA ARG A 92 -34.05 19.64 1.18
C ARG A 92 -33.44 20.56 0.14
N ARG A 93 -33.93 20.42 -1.09
CA ARG A 93 -33.58 21.28 -2.22
C ARG A 93 -33.87 22.76 -1.93
N PRO A 94 -32.98 23.70 -2.29
CA PRO A 94 -33.27 25.13 -2.25
C PRO A 94 -34.53 25.47 -3.07
N VAL A 95 -35.32 26.43 -2.59
CA VAL A 95 -36.58 26.83 -3.23
C VAL A 95 -36.35 27.44 -4.62
N GLN A 96 -35.21 28.11 -4.83
CA GLN A 96 -34.78 28.67 -6.12
C GLN A 96 -33.25 28.66 -6.26
N GLY A 97 -32.77 28.30 -7.45
CA GLY A 97 -31.35 28.28 -7.81
C GLY A 97 -30.65 26.97 -7.48
N ARG A 98 -29.33 26.94 -7.70
CA ARG A 98 -28.46 25.79 -7.36
C ARG A 98 -28.21 25.71 -5.87
N LEU A 99 -27.82 24.53 -5.40
CA LEU A 99 -27.26 24.33 -4.07
C LEU A 99 -25.90 25.04 -3.96
N VAL A 100 -25.86 26.10 -3.17
CA VAL A 100 -24.64 26.85 -2.85
C VAL A 100 -24.57 27.01 -1.35
N LEU A 101 -23.57 26.44 -0.68
CA LEU A 101 -23.33 26.75 0.73
C LEU A 101 -22.45 27.99 0.83
N ASP A 102 -22.91 28.98 1.58
CA ASP A 102 -22.19 30.23 1.79
C ASP A 102 -21.49 30.23 3.16
N LEU A 103 -20.16 30.14 3.12
CA LEU A 103 -19.29 30.20 4.27
C LEU A 103 -18.63 31.58 4.36
N ALA A 104 -19.06 32.39 5.33
CA ALA A 104 -18.35 33.62 5.65
C ALA A 104 -17.05 33.29 6.38
N VAL A 105 -15.94 33.83 5.87
CA VAL A 105 -14.59 33.58 6.38
C VAL A 105 -14.02 34.87 6.99
N ARG A 106 -13.74 34.81 8.29
CA ARG A 106 -13.04 35.88 9.01
C ARG A 106 -11.57 35.50 9.19
N LEU A 107 -10.69 36.35 8.70
CA LEU A 107 -9.23 36.16 8.69
C LEU A 107 -8.55 37.08 9.71
N GLU A 108 -7.61 36.55 10.48
CA GLU A 108 -6.66 37.31 11.32
C GLU A 108 -5.25 36.78 11.06
N GLY A 109 -4.31 37.62 10.61
CA GLY A 109 -2.90 37.24 10.37
C GLY A 109 -2.63 36.47 9.07
N VAL A 110 -3.65 36.16 8.28
CA VAL A 110 -3.54 35.39 7.02
C VAL A 110 -4.30 36.06 5.87
N GLN A 111 -3.90 35.74 4.64
CA GLN A 111 -4.68 35.96 3.43
C GLN A 111 -5.21 34.62 2.90
N MET A 112 -6.32 34.67 2.18
CA MET A 112 -6.86 33.49 1.49
C MET A 112 -6.78 33.65 -0.02
N ALA A 113 -6.52 32.57 -0.74
CA ALA A 113 -6.53 32.52 -2.19
C ALA A 113 -7.12 31.19 -2.68
N LEU A 114 -7.96 31.24 -3.72
CA LEU A 114 -8.37 30.03 -4.43
C LEU A 114 -7.19 29.57 -5.29
N ASP A 115 -6.91 28.26 -5.27
CA ASP A 115 -5.94 27.67 -6.18
C ASP A 115 -6.34 27.86 -7.65
N GLN A 116 -5.36 27.81 -8.56
CA GLN A 116 -5.57 27.97 -10.00
C GLN A 116 -6.50 26.92 -10.60
N SER A 117 -6.56 25.71 -10.00
CA SER A 117 -7.49 24.65 -10.41
C SER A 117 -8.90 24.81 -9.83
N GLY A 118 -9.08 25.67 -8.82
CA GLY A 118 -10.34 25.78 -8.07
C GLY A 118 -10.59 24.66 -7.05
N SER A 119 -9.61 23.77 -6.83
CA SER A 119 -9.78 22.57 -5.99
C SER A 119 -9.66 22.82 -4.49
N PHE A 120 -8.98 23.89 -4.08
CA PHE A 120 -8.82 24.26 -2.67
C PHE A 120 -8.65 25.76 -2.47
N VAL A 121 -8.91 26.23 -1.25
CA VAL A 121 -8.61 27.57 -0.77
C VAL A 121 -7.42 27.50 0.17
N SER A 122 -6.31 28.14 -0.22
CA SER A 122 -5.10 28.27 0.58
C SER A 122 -5.21 29.43 1.57
N PHE A 123 -4.67 29.26 2.77
CA PHE A 123 -4.48 30.31 3.77
C PHE A 123 -2.99 30.51 4.00
N THR A 124 -2.49 31.69 3.65
CA THR A 124 -1.07 32.05 3.75
C THR A 124 -0.87 33.12 4.81
N HIS A 125 0.11 32.93 5.69
CA HIS A 125 0.48 33.90 6.72
C HIS A 125 1.01 35.20 6.08
N LEU A 126 0.51 36.35 6.53
CA LEU A 126 0.80 37.65 5.90
C LEU A 126 2.27 38.07 6.02
N ASP A 127 2.91 37.75 7.15
CA ASP A 127 4.28 38.21 7.42
C ASP A 127 5.35 37.28 6.85
N SER A 128 5.11 35.96 6.90
CA SER A 128 6.11 34.95 6.51
C SER A 128 5.92 34.46 5.08
N GLY A 129 4.72 34.64 4.50
CA GLY A 129 4.38 34.07 3.20
C GLY A 129 4.23 32.54 3.21
N ALA A 130 4.28 31.89 4.38
CA ALA A 130 4.10 30.46 4.52
C ALA A 130 2.60 30.10 4.45
N GLU A 131 2.27 29.04 3.71
CA GLU A 131 0.94 28.42 3.81
C GLU A 131 0.78 27.75 5.18
N VAL A 132 -0.37 27.95 5.82
CA VAL A 132 -0.63 27.48 7.19
C VAL A 132 -1.86 26.58 7.31
N MET A 133 -2.67 26.52 6.26
CA MET A 133 -3.87 25.69 6.15
C MET A 133 -4.37 25.71 4.70
N GLN A 134 -4.98 24.62 4.27
CA GLN A 134 -5.86 24.57 3.10
C GLN A 134 -7.28 24.16 3.52
N TYR A 135 -8.26 24.64 2.77
CA TYR A 135 -9.63 24.15 2.77
C TYR A 135 -9.90 23.51 1.41
N SER A 136 -10.02 22.19 1.38
CA SER A 136 -9.86 21.37 0.16
C SER A 136 -10.86 20.21 0.12
N GLY A 137 -10.69 19.28 -0.81
CA GLY A 137 -11.36 17.97 -0.78
C GLY A 137 -12.87 17.99 -1.04
N LEU A 138 -13.42 19.08 -1.61
CA LEU A 138 -14.87 19.22 -1.83
C LEU A 138 -15.42 18.09 -2.71
N ALA A 139 -16.22 17.23 -2.10
CA ALA A 139 -17.09 16.29 -2.80
C ALA A 139 -18.56 16.58 -2.50
N ALA A 140 -19.47 16.14 -3.37
CA ALA A 140 -20.90 16.22 -3.11
C ALA A 140 -21.65 15.01 -3.68
N PHE A 141 -22.62 14.51 -2.93
CA PHE A 141 -23.34 13.28 -3.25
C PHE A 141 -24.84 13.46 -2.99
N ASP A 142 -25.68 12.87 -3.84
CA ASP A 142 -27.11 12.82 -3.61
C ASP A 142 -27.55 11.61 -2.76
N ALA A 143 -28.83 11.51 -2.40
CA ALA A 143 -29.36 10.48 -1.52
C ALA A 143 -29.22 9.04 -2.05
N THR A 144 -28.91 8.89 -3.34
CA THR A 144 -28.66 7.59 -3.98
C THR A 144 -27.17 7.24 -4.01
N GLY A 145 -26.31 8.13 -3.52
CA GLY A 145 -24.86 8.02 -3.58
C GLY A 145 -24.25 8.50 -4.89
N ARG A 146 -25.02 9.18 -5.76
CA ARG A 146 -24.50 9.67 -7.03
C ARG A 146 -23.70 10.96 -6.84
N ASP A 147 -22.52 11.02 -7.42
CA ASP A 147 -21.66 12.21 -7.46
C ASP A 147 -22.36 13.39 -8.14
N LEU A 148 -22.25 14.55 -7.49
CA LEU A 148 -22.71 15.82 -8.01
C LEU A 148 -21.50 16.70 -8.32
N PRO A 149 -21.39 17.27 -9.53
CA PRO A 149 -20.32 18.22 -9.83
C PRO A 149 -20.29 19.35 -8.81
N ALA A 150 -19.15 19.51 -8.13
CA ALA A 150 -18.97 20.51 -7.09
C ALA A 150 -17.68 21.31 -7.34
N GLN A 151 -17.69 22.58 -6.94
CA GLN A 151 -16.52 23.45 -7.02
C GLN A 151 -16.51 24.47 -5.89
N MET A 152 -15.31 24.90 -5.49
CA MET A 152 -15.13 26.00 -4.57
C MET A 152 -15.03 27.32 -5.34
N GLN A 153 -15.61 28.38 -4.79
CA GLN A 153 -15.40 29.74 -5.27
C GLN A 153 -15.09 30.66 -4.10
N VAL A 154 -14.24 31.66 -4.33
CA VAL A 154 -14.01 32.74 -3.35
C VAL A 154 -14.74 33.99 -3.84
N ALA A 155 -15.73 34.43 -3.08
CA ALA A 155 -16.54 35.61 -3.44
C ALA A 155 -15.98 36.90 -2.81
N PRO A 156 -16.23 38.07 -3.43
CA PRO A 156 -15.87 39.37 -2.85
C PRO A 156 -16.49 39.53 -1.45
N GLY A 157 -15.70 40.01 -0.49
CA GLY A 157 -16.17 40.24 0.89
C GLY A 157 -15.78 39.16 1.90
N GLY A 158 -14.98 38.16 1.50
CA GLY A 158 -14.44 37.17 2.44
C GLY A 158 -15.28 35.91 2.57
N HIS A 159 -15.87 35.42 1.48
CA HIS A 159 -16.73 34.23 1.51
C HIS A 159 -16.15 33.10 0.66
N VAL A 160 -16.29 31.87 1.16
CA VAL A 160 -16.05 30.64 0.40
C VAL A 160 -17.40 30.02 0.07
N LEU A 161 -17.67 29.86 -1.22
CA LEU A 161 -18.90 29.27 -1.72
C LEU A 161 -18.62 27.83 -2.16
N LEU A 162 -19.39 26.88 -1.64
CA LEU A 162 -19.41 25.50 -2.11
C LEU A 162 -20.56 25.35 -3.08
N VAL A 163 -20.25 25.30 -4.38
CA VAL A 163 -21.26 25.29 -5.44
C VAL A 163 -21.44 23.87 -5.94
N VAL A 164 -22.64 23.32 -5.79
CA VAL A 164 -22.99 21.96 -6.21
C VAL A 164 -24.03 22.03 -7.33
N ASP A 165 -23.82 21.30 -8.42
CA ASP A 165 -24.84 21.08 -9.45
C ASP A 165 -25.84 20.03 -8.96
N ASP A 166 -26.85 20.50 -8.22
CA ASP A 166 -27.90 19.67 -7.67
C ASP A 166 -29.05 19.44 -8.66
N SER A 167 -28.97 19.87 -9.92
CA SER A 167 -30.12 19.98 -10.85
C SER A 167 -30.94 18.69 -10.99
N THR A 168 -30.30 17.52 -10.86
CA THR A 168 -30.97 16.21 -10.92
C THR A 168 -30.89 15.43 -9.60
N ALA A 169 -30.32 16.00 -8.55
CA ALA A 169 -30.04 15.34 -7.27
C ALA A 169 -31.31 14.88 -6.52
N GLN A 170 -31.24 13.70 -5.91
CA GLN A 170 -32.20 13.29 -4.88
C GLN A 170 -31.72 13.77 -3.51
N TYR A 171 -32.59 14.37 -2.71
CA TYR A 171 -32.23 14.85 -1.37
C TYR A 171 -32.47 13.77 -0.30
N PRO A 172 -31.66 13.71 0.77
CA PRO A 172 -30.64 14.68 1.17
C PRO A 172 -29.38 14.68 0.30
N VAL A 173 -28.70 15.82 0.22
CA VAL A 173 -27.40 15.98 -0.47
C VAL A 173 -26.31 16.18 0.57
N VAL A 174 -25.24 15.39 0.50
CA VAL A 174 -24.03 15.55 1.30
C VAL A 174 -23.06 16.46 0.54
N VAL A 175 -22.43 17.40 1.23
CA VAL A 175 -21.34 18.23 0.73
C VAL A 175 -20.18 18.15 1.72
N ASP A 176 -19.01 17.74 1.27
CA ASP A 176 -17.96 17.20 2.13
C ASP A 176 -16.59 17.84 1.84
N PRO A 177 -16.26 18.99 2.46
CA PRO A 177 -14.94 19.61 2.37
C PRO A 177 -14.05 19.39 3.61
N TRP A 178 -12.73 19.48 3.47
CA TRP A 178 -11.74 19.22 4.52
C TRP A 178 -10.87 20.43 4.86
N TYR A 179 -10.42 20.50 6.12
CA TYR A 179 -9.36 21.39 6.59
C TYR A 179 -8.05 20.60 6.73
N ASN A 180 -7.06 20.79 5.85
CA ASN A 180 -5.79 20.06 5.91
C ASN A 180 -4.55 20.97 5.81
N ASP A 181 -3.42 20.49 6.32
CA ASP A 181 -2.08 21.02 6.04
C ASP A 181 -1.45 20.10 4.99
N TRP A 182 -1.61 20.44 3.71
CA TRP A 182 -1.20 19.54 2.63
C TRP A 182 0.30 19.64 2.39
N SER A 183 1.07 18.93 3.22
CA SER A 183 2.50 18.67 2.98
C SER A 183 2.91 17.20 3.13
N SER A 184 2.01 16.25 3.42
CA SER A 184 2.43 14.86 3.59
C SER A 184 1.40 13.82 3.18
N LEU A 185 1.37 13.53 1.89
CA LEU A 185 0.78 12.31 1.34
C LEU A 185 1.81 11.73 0.37
N GLY A 186 2.74 10.93 0.89
CA GLY A 186 3.91 10.45 0.14
C GLY A 186 4.92 11.53 -0.29
N GLY A 187 4.60 12.82 -0.15
CA GLY A 187 5.38 13.97 -0.64
C GLY A 187 6.69 14.28 0.09
N GLN A 188 7.17 13.39 0.95
CA GLN A 188 8.49 13.60 1.53
C GLN A 188 9.55 13.13 0.53
N ALA A 189 10.32 14.09 0.02
CA ALA A 189 11.47 13.80 -0.84
C ALA A 189 12.42 12.80 -0.16
N GLY A 190 12.67 11.66 -0.81
CA GLY A 190 13.54 10.61 -0.32
C GLY A 190 12.87 9.55 0.55
N ALA A 191 11.58 9.65 0.85
CA ALA A 191 10.88 8.64 1.66
C ALA A 191 10.66 7.30 0.93
N GLN A 192 10.80 7.31 -0.40
CA GLN A 192 10.64 6.17 -1.30
C GLN A 192 9.26 5.52 -1.21
N PHE A 193 8.21 6.34 -1.28
CA PHE A 193 6.84 5.85 -1.33
C PHE A 193 6.64 4.95 -2.57
N GLY A 194 6.07 3.76 -2.37
CA GLY A 194 5.98 2.74 -3.43
C GLY A 194 7.13 1.74 -3.43
N PHE A 195 8.03 1.80 -2.45
CA PHE A 195 9.12 0.81 -2.32
C PHE A 195 8.58 -0.62 -2.19
N SER A 196 7.47 -0.79 -1.47
CA SER A 196 6.74 -2.04 -1.34
C SER A 196 5.24 -1.77 -1.49
N VAL A 197 4.52 -2.74 -2.03
CA VAL A 197 3.06 -2.66 -2.23
C VAL A 197 2.41 -3.99 -1.87
N ALA A 198 1.21 -3.92 -1.30
CA ALA A 198 0.38 -5.10 -1.03
C ALA A 198 -1.09 -4.77 -1.22
N TYR A 199 -1.85 -5.73 -1.73
CA TYR A 199 -3.31 -5.65 -1.86
C TYR A 199 -3.97 -6.27 -0.63
N LEU A 200 -4.98 -5.62 -0.06
CA LEU A 200 -5.82 -6.14 1.02
C LEU A 200 -7.26 -6.29 0.56
N ASP A 201 -7.91 -7.40 0.94
CA ASP A 201 -9.37 -7.53 0.85
C ASP A 201 -9.99 -7.33 2.24
N LEU A 202 -10.79 -6.26 2.38
CA LEU A 202 -11.36 -5.83 3.64
C LEU A 202 -12.88 -5.89 3.59
N PHE A 203 -13.52 -6.01 4.76
CA PHE A 203 -14.98 -6.04 4.86
C PHE A 203 -15.53 -4.84 5.62
N SER A 204 -16.53 -4.18 5.06
CA SER A 204 -17.30 -3.13 5.73
C SER A 204 -18.63 -3.68 6.22
N THR A 205 -18.90 -3.60 7.52
CA THR A 205 -20.24 -3.89 8.06
C THR A 205 -21.27 -2.82 7.74
N PHE A 206 -20.82 -1.58 7.47
CA PHE A 206 -21.71 -0.47 7.16
C PHE A 206 -22.35 -0.66 5.77
N TYR A 207 -21.54 -1.02 4.78
CA TYR A 207 -22.01 -1.30 3.42
C TYR A 207 -22.42 -2.76 3.21
N VAL A 208 -22.12 -3.64 4.18
CA VAL A 208 -22.25 -5.10 4.06
C VAL A 208 -21.53 -5.59 2.78
N ALA A 209 -20.35 -5.03 2.52
CA ALA A 209 -19.63 -5.18 1.27
C ALA A 209 -18.14 -5.37 1.52
N TRP A 210 -17.55 -6.22 0.69
CA TRP A 210 -16.10 -6.38 0.54
C TRP A 210 -15.55 -5.26 -0.32
N PHE A 211 -14.44 -4.67 0.09
CA PHE A 211 -13.74 -3.63 -0.64
C PHE A 211 -12.24 -3.88 -0.63
N GLY A 212 -11.60 -3.62 -1.76
CA GLY A 212 -10.15 -3.69 -1.85
C GLY A 212 -9.49 -2.52 -1.13
N ALA A 213 -8.27 -2.72 -0.67
CA ALA A 213 -7.38 -1.67 -0.22
C ALA A 213 -5.97 -1.95 -0.72
N VAL A 214 -5.14 -0.91 -0.75
CA VAL A 214 -3.74 -1.03 -1.11
C VAL A 214 -2.89 -0.43 0.00
N ALA A 215 -1.97 -1.24 0.53
CA ALA A 215 -0.91 -0.79 1.40
C ALA A 215 0.35 -0.46 0.59
N ILE A 216 0.98 0.67 0.91
CA ILE A 216 2.17 1.18 0.26
C ILE A 216 3.20 1.54 1.33
N GLY A 217 4.40 0.99 1.20
CA GLY A 217 5.52 1.26 2.10
C GLY A 217 6.36 2.44 1.63
N ALA A 218 6.83 3.23 2.59
CA ALA A 218 7.80 4.31 2.44
C ALA A 218 8.86 4.17 3.54
N PRO A 219 9.86 3.28 3.38
CA PRO A 219 10.76 2.90 4.48
C PRO A 219 11.67 4.03 4.96
N TRP A 220 11.88 5.07 4.15
CA TRP A 220 12.71 6.23 4.51
C TRP A 220 11.88 7.44 4.94
N PHE A 221 10.62 7.22 5.32
CA PHE A 221 9.75 8.29 5.78
C PHE A 221 10.14 8.79 7.18
N ASP A 222 10.23 10.12 7.35
CA ASP A 222 10.52 10.83 8.59
C ASP A 222 9.21 11.30 9.24
N GLY A 223 8.65 10.47 10.11
CA GLY A 223 7.41 10.80 10.83
C GLY A 223 7.61 11.18 12.30
N GLY A 224 8.82 11.59 12.70
CA GLY A 224 9.20 11.91 14.09
C GLY A 224 10.61 11.45 14.48
N ALA A 225 11.16 10.48 13.76
CA ALA A 225 12.55 10.05 13.77
C ALA A 225 13.05 9.84 12.34
N VAL A 226 14.38 9.94 12.15
CA VAL A 226 15.03 9.87 10.83
C VAL A 226 14.89 8.47 10.24
N ASP A 227 14.42 8.34 9.00
CA ASP A 227 14.23 7.10 8.24
C ASP A 227 13.52 6.00 9.04
N GLN A 228 12.58 6.38 9.91
CA GLN A 228 11.83 5.41 10.70
C GLN A 228 10.91 4.56 9.83
N GLY A 229 10.46 5.12 8.70
CA GLY A 229 9.59 4.47 7.75
C GLY A 229 8.11 4.56 8.12
N ALA A 230 7.26 4.38 7.11
CA ALA A 230 5.81 4.41 7.24
C ALA A 230 5.13 3.46 6.25
N VAL A 231 3.90 3.07 6.59
CA VAL A 231 2.97 2.38 5.69
C VAL A 231 1.68 3.17 5.62
N PHE A 232 1.22 3.38 4.40
CA PHE A 232 -0.01 4.09 4.07
C PHE A 232 -0.97 3.12 3.39
N VAL A 233 -2.20 3.05 3.84
CA VAL A 233 -3.21 2.15 3.28
C VAL A 233 -4.39 2.96 2.77
N PHE A 234 -4.71 2.76 1.50
CA PHE A 234 -5.76 3.46 0.78
C PHE A 234 -6.91 2.49 0.52
N TYR A 235 -8.10 2.80 1.00
CA TYR A 235 -9.28 2.00 0.80
C TYR A 235 -9.92 2.37 -0.52
N THR A 236 -10.57 1.38 -1.12
CA THR A 236 -11.44 1.64 -2.27
C THR A 236 -12.67 2.38 -1.80
N ASP A 237 -12.95 3.51 -2.40
CA ASP A 237 -14.25 4.14 -2.32
C ASP A 237 -15.25 3.27 -3.07
N LEU A 238 -16.17 2.64 -2.34
CA LEU A 238 -17.20 1.77 -2.89
C LEU A 238 -18.17 2.47 -3.84
N THR A 239 -18.21 3.80 -3.82
CA THR A 239 -19.08 4.63 -4.66
C THR A 239 -18.46 4.86 -6.03
N THR A 240 -17.21 5.32 -6.05
CA THR A 240 -16.49 5.64 -7.29
C THR A 240 -15.80 4.40 -7.87
N GLY A 241 -15.61 3.40 -7.03
CA GLY A 241 -14.80 2.23 -7.28
C GLY A 241 -13.30 2.48 -7.26
N HIS A 242 -12.82 3.72 -7.13
CA HIS A 242 -11.41 4.08 -7.13
C HIS A 242 -10.80 4.07 -5.72
N LEU A 243 -9.46 4.03 -5.64
CA LEU A 243 -8.78 4.26 -4.36
C LEU A 243 -9.00 5.71 -3.92
N ARG A 244 -9.20 5.89 -2.61
CA ARG A 244 -9.22 7.22 -2.00
C ARG A 244 -7.88 7.91 -2.22
N SER A 245 -7.91 9.22 -2.36
CA SER A 245 -6.70 10.05 -2.55
C SER A 245 -5.92 10.29 -1.26
N THR A 246 -6.50 9.93 -0.11
CA THR A 246 -5.90 10.04 1.23
C THR A 246 -5.81 8.67 1.88
N PRO A 247 -4.82 8.41 2.76
CA PRO A 247 -4.66 7.11 3.37
C PRO A 247 -5.67 6.98 4.51
N ASP A 248 -6.46 5.91 4.49
CA ASP A 248 -7.43 5.59 5.53
C ASP A 248 -6.76 5.01 6.79
N PHE A 249 -5.57 4.44 6.62
CA PHE A 249 -4.76 3.92 7.72
C PHE A 249 -3.28 4.23 7.50
N GLU A 250 -2.65 4.82 8.52
CA GLU A 250 -1.24 5.16 8.53
C GLU A 250 -0.58 4.66 9.82
N VAL A 251 0.56 3.98 9.67
CA VAL A 251 1.41 3.53 10.78
C VAL A 251 2.88 3.79 10.46
N LYS A 252 3.66 4.06 11.51
CA LYS A 252 5.06 4.49 11.41
C LYS A 252 5.97 3.57 12.21
N GLY A 253 7.22 3.48 11.78
CA GLY A 253 8.30 2.96 12.61
C GLY A 253 8.47 3.78 13.88
N SER A 254 9.11 3.19 14.88
CA SER A 254 9.18 3.76 16.23
C SER A 254 10.53 4.40 16.56
N LEU A 255 11.59 4.05 15.83
CA LEU A 255 12.97 4.50 16.05
C LEU A 255 13.57 4.96 14.72
N ALA A 256 14.69 5.68 14.82
CA ALA A 256 15.42 6.11 13.64
C ALA A 256 16.07 4.92 12.92
N TYR A 257 16.03 4.94 11.59
CA TYR A 257 16.61 3.95 10.67
C TYR A 257 16.02 2.54 10.77
N ASP A 258 14.79 2.43 11.27
CA ASP A 258 14.07 1.15 11.38
C ASP A 258 13.68 0.59 9.99
N HIS A 259 13.53 1.48 8.99
CA HIS A 259 13.00 1.18 7.66
C HIS A 259 11.66 0.42 7.70
N PHE A 260 10.74 0.86 8.56
CA PHE A 260 9.40 0.27 8.65
C PHE A 260 8.63 0.41 7.34
N GLY A 261 8.03 -0.68 6.85
CA GLY A 261 7.39 -0.71 5.54
C GLY A 261 8.30 -1.22 4.42
N TYR A 262 9.48 -1.75 4.75
CA TYR A 262 10.43 -2.29 3.75
C TYR A 262 9.83 -3.43 2.93
N SER A 263 9.08 -4.31 3.59
CA SER A 263 8.37 -5.40 2.95
C SER A 263 6.93 -5.46 3.45
N LEU A 264 6.00 -5.81 2.56
CA LEU A 264 4.57 -5.89 2.85
C LEU A 264 4.01 -7.21 2.33
N ALA A 265 3.11 -7.80 3.11
CA ALA A 265 2.26 -8.90 2.67
C ALA A 265 0.86 -8.72 3.28
N ALA A 266 -0.12 -9.34 2.65
CA ALA A 266 -1.50 -9.31 3.12
C ALA A 266 -2.08 -10.73 3.14
N ALA A 267 -2.68 -11.10 4.28
CA ALA A 267 -3.39 -12.36 4.42
C ALA A 267 -4.84 -12.16 4.02
N ASN A 268 -5.11 -12.23 2.72
CA ASN A 268 -6.44 -11.97 2.17
C ASN A 268 -7.34 -13.20 2.21
N ASN A 269 -8.65 -12.93 2.24
CA ASN A 269 -9.67 -13.96 2.11
C ASN A 269 -9.84 -14.43 0.66
N ALA A 270 -8.84 -15.16 0.13
CA ALA A 270 -8.95 -15.82 -1.18
C ALA A 270 -9.88 -17.05 -1.12
N THR A 271 -10.15 -17.56 0.08
CA THR A 271 -11.05 -18.71 0.35
C THR A 271 -11.59 -18.54 1.76
N VAL A 272 -12.92 -18.66 1.95
CA VAL A 272 -13.59 -18.43 3.25
C VAL A 272 -12.81 -19.09 4.39
N GLY A 273 -12.42 -18.27 5.36
CA GLY A 273 -11.73 -18.65 6.59
C GLY A 273 -10.20 -18.71 6.53
N ALA A 274 -9.57 -18.29 5.43
CA ALA A 274 -8.13 -18.44 5.23
C ALA A 274 -7.29 -17.20 5.63
N THR A 275 -7.64 -16.48 6.70
CA THR A 275 -6.82 -15.36 7.22
C THR A 275 -5.90 -15.83 8.36
N LEU A 276 -5.04 -14.97 8.92
CA LEU A 276 -4.11 -15.39 10.00
C LEU A 276 -4.86 -15.82 11.26
N ASN A 277 -6.04 -15.23 11.47
CA ASN A 277 -6.91 -15.47 12.61
C ASN A 277 -8.27 -16.11 12.25
N ASN A 278 -8.51 -16.40 10.96
CA ASN A 278 -9.76 -16.96 10.43
C ASN A 278 -10.99 -16.14 10.83
N ASP A 279 -10.88 -14.82 10.70
CA ASP A 279 -11.99 -13.89 10.91
C ASP A 279 -12.55 -13.31 9.60
N ASP A 280 -12.10 -13.88 8.47
CA ASP A 280 -12.42 -13.52 7.10
C ASP A 280 -11.91 -12.15 6.64
N LYS A 281 -11.20 -11.36 7.45
CA LYS A 281 -10.75 -10.01 7.09
C LYS A 281 -9.27 -9.99 6.75
N GLY A 282 -8.91 -9.25 5.71
CA GLY A 282 -7.52 -9.09 5.31
C GLY A 282 -6.64 -8.55 6.44
N ASP A 283 -5.56 -9.25 6.73
CA ASP A 283 -4.57 -8.83 7.73
C ASP A 283 -3.34 -8.23 7.04
N LEU A 284 -2.77 -7.18 7.61
CA LEU A 284 -1.56 -6.52 7.12
C LEU A 284 -0.32 -7.03 7.85
N ILE A 285 0.70 -7.44 7.10
CA ILE A 285 2.01 -7.87 7.61
C ILE A 285 3.06 -6.88 7.11
N VAL A 286 3.86 -6.32 8.03
CA VAL A 286 4.88 -5.30 7.72
C VAL A 286 6.24 -5.72 8.25
N GLY A 287 7.25 -5.69 7.39
CA GLY A 287 8.65 -5.87 7.75
C GLY A 287 9.36 -4.57 8.09
N GLU A 288 10.29 -4.68 9.05
CA GLU A 288 11.12 -3.61 9.60
C GLU A 288 12.54 -4.16 9.82
N PRO A 289 13.27 -4.47 8.72
CA PRO A 289 14.49 -5.27 8.77
C PRO A 289 15.61 -4.62 9.56
N ASP A 290 15.60 -3.29 9.69
CA ASP A 290 16.70 -2.55 10.27
C ASP A 290 16.36 -2.04 11.69
N MET A 291 15.28 -2.57 12.30
CA MET A 291 14.83 -2.15 13.63
C MET A 291 15.93 -2.23 14.70
N ASN A 292 16.14 -1.09 15.36
CA ASN A 292 16.91 -0.85 16.60
C ASN A 292 18.44 -0.98 16.54
N TYR A 293 19.09 0.11 16.13
CA TYR A 293 20.30 0.70 16.73
C TYR A 293 20.71 0.09 18.10
N SER A 294 21.97 -0.37 18.25
CA SER A 294 22.59 -0.98 19.45
C SER A 294 22.46 -2.50 19.69
N GLY A 295 22.15 -3.31 18.67
CA GLY A 295 22.25 -4.78 18.76
C GLY A 295 21.19 -5.52 17.95
N SER A 296 20.90 -5.02 16.75
CA SER A 296 19.65 -5.17 15.98
C SER A 296 19.35 -6.59 15.51
N PHE A 297 18.07 -6.93 15.49
CA PHE A 297 17.60 -8.20 14.93
C PHE A 297 16.42 -8.06 13.95
N GLY A 298 16.09 -6.85 13.46
CA GLY A 298 14.90 -6.63 12.62
C GLY A 298 13.57 -7.01 13.32
N ALA A 299 12.45 -6.68 12.69
CA ALA A 299 11.13 -7.01 13.20
C ALA A 299 10.10 -7.25 12.09
N VAL A 300 9.04 -7.98 12.46
CA VAL A 300 7.81 -8.09 11.67
C VAL A 300 6.64 -7.80 12.59
N LYS A 301 5.71 -6.98 12.11
CA LYS A 301 4.51 -6.55 12.83
C LYS A 301 3.27 -6.90 12.01
N VAL A 302 2.19 -7.25 12.69
CA VAL A 302 0.91 -7.64 12.07
C VAL A 302 -0.23 -6.82 12.65
N TRP A 303 -1.12 -6.37 11.77
CA TRP A 303 -2.39 -5.74 12.12
C TRP A 303 -3.52 -6.59 11.56
N TYR A 304 -4.37 -7.11 12.45
CA TYR A 304 -5.53 -7.85 12.04
C TYR A 304 -6.60 -6.93 11.49
N GLY A 305 -7.25 -7.40 10.42
CA GLY A 305 -8.43 -6.79 9.87
C GLY A 305 -9.55 -6.72 10.90
N THR A 306 -10.38 -5.69 10.78
CA THR A 306 -11.57 -5.45 11.59
C THR A 306 -12.72 -5.05 10.68
N PHE A 307 -13.93 -5.00 11.21
CA PHE A 307 -15.12 -4.61 10.44
C PHE A 307 -15.09 -3.15 9.94
N GLU A 308 -14.11 -2.36 10.40
CA GLU A 308 -13.82 -0.99 9.98
C GLU A 308 -12.52 -0.91 9.16
N GLY A 309 -12.09 -2.02 8.54
CA GLY A 309 -10.77 -2.14 7.92
C GLY A 309 -9.68 -2.41 8.95
N LEU A 310 -8.54 -1.74 8.87
CA LEU A 310 -7.42 -1.91 9.83
C LEU A 310 -7.61 -1.13 11.14
N GLY A 311 -8.69 -0.34 11.25
CA GLY A 311 -8.98 0.53 12.38
C GLY A 311 -8.37 1.92 12.22
N THR A 312 -8.10 2.62 13.34
CA THR A 312 -7.59 4.00 13.31
C THR A 312 -6.09 4.07 13.07
N SER A 313 -5.63 5.07 12.32
CA SER A 313 -4.20 5.38 12.15
C SER A 313 -3.44 5.47 13.48
N GLY A 314 -2.23 4.93 13.50
CA GLY A 314 -1.39 4.82 14.71
C GLY A 314 -1.78 3.69 15.68
N ARG A 315 -2.72 2.81 15.31
CA ARG A 315 -3.05 1.60 16.10
C ARG A 315 -1.79 0.73 16.31
N ALA A 316 -1.60 0.24 17.53
CA ALA A 316 -0.53 -0.70 17.84
C ALA A 316 -0.73 -2.03 17.09
N PRO A 317 0.36 -2.72 16.69
CA PRO A 317 0.24 -4.04 16.06
C PRO A 317 -0.36 -5.06 17.02
N ASP A 318 -1.14 -5.98 16.48
CA ASP A 318 -1.75 -7.08 17.24
C ASP A 318 -0.76 -8.21 17.51
N TRP A 319 0.27 -8.33 16.67
CA TRP A 319 1.37 -9.27 16.87
C TRP A 319 2.70 -8.67 16.41
N THR A 320 3.78 -9.06 17.07
CA THR A 320 5.14 -8.63 16.73
C THR A 320 6.12 -9.75 17.02
N ALA A 321 7.03 -9.99 16.08
CA ALA A 321 8.22 -10.79 16.29
C ALA A 321 9.47 -9.99 15.97
N TYR A 322 10.55 -10.32 16.69
CA TYR A 322 11.88 -9.77 16.51
C TYR A 322 12.80 -10.91 16.08
N GLY A 323 13.80 -10.62 15.25
CA GLY A 323 14.87 -11.58 15.05
C GLY A 323 15.65 -11.83 16.34
N ALA A 324 16.53 -12.83 16.31
CA ALA A 324 17.36 -13.17 17.46
C ALA A 324 18.64 -13.94 17.07
N PHE A 325 19.07 -13.91 15.80
CA PHE A 325 20.17 -14.76 15.33
C PHE A 325 21.53 -14.10 15.54
N ASN A 326 21.66 -12.85 15.11
CA ASN A 326 22.85 -12.02 15.26
C ASN A 326 22.51 -10.56 14.98
N ASN A 327 23.41 -9.66 15.38
CA ASN A 327 23.32 -8.26 14.99
C ASN A 327 23.23 -8.15 13.46
N GLY A 328 22.19 -7.47 12.99
CA GLY A 328 21.96 -7.19 11.58
C GLY A 328 21.56 -8.42 10.77
N ASP A 329 20.86 -9.40 11.36
CA ASP A 329 20.27 -10.54 10.65
C ASP A 329 19.18 -10.15 9.64
N ARG A 330 18.64 -8.92 9.77
CA ARG A 330 17.63 -8.29 8.92
C ARG A 330 16.33 -9.09 8.86
N PHE A 331 15.88 -9.63 10.00
CA PHE A 331 14.58 -10.28 10.10
C PHE A 331 13.45 -9.36 9.62
N GLY A 332 12.60 -9.84 8.71
CA GLY A 332 11.56 -9.01 8.08
C GLY A 332 12.00 -8.32 6.79
N PHE A 333 13.18 -8.67 6.25
CA PHE A 333 13.63 -8.17 4.95
C PHE A 333 12.68 -8.56 3.82
N SER A 334 12.10 -9.77 3.90
CA SER A 334 11.01 -10.21 3.05
C SER A 334 9.95 -10.90 3.89
N VAL A 335 8.68 -10.73 3.53
CA VAL A 335 7.53 -11.34 4.20
C VAL A 335 6.56 -11.91 3.18
N ALA A 336 5.92 -13.02 3.52
CA ALA A 336 4.85 -13.63 2.74
C ALA A 336 3.89 -14.36 3.68
N THR A 337 2.75 -14.81 3.15
CA THR A 337 1.75 -15.54 3.93
C THR A 337 0.97 -16.54 3.08
N GLY A 338 0.44 -17.56 3.75
CA GLY A 338 -0.38 -18.63 3.18
C GLY A 338 -0.45 -19.83 4.12
N ASP A 339 -1.38 -20.75 3.90
CA ASP A 339 -1.55 -21.95 4.74
C ASP A 339 -0.46 -22.99 4.43
N VAL A 340 0.71 -22.83 5.04
CA VAL A 340 1.83 -23.76 4.89
C VAL A 340 1.56 -25.05 5.65
N THR A 341 0.86 -24.98 6.78
CA THR A 341 0.63 -26.14 7.64
C THR A 341 -0.57 -27.01 7.26
N GLY A 342 -1.45 -26.52 6.38
CA GLY A 342 -2.68 -27.19 5.97
C GLY A 342 -3.72 -27.25 7.09
N ASP A 343 -3.69 -26.31 8.04
CA ASP A 343 -4.62 -26.28 9.18
C ASP A 343 -5.77 -25.27 9.01
N GLY A 344 -5.85 -24.62 7.85
CA GLY A 344 -6.90 -23.68 7.49
C GLY A 344 -6.66 -22.26 8.00
N PHE A 345 -5.52 -21.98 8.65
CA PHE A 345 -5.09 -20.63 8.98
C PHE A 345 -3.91 -20.24 8.10
N PHE A 346 -3.84 -18.98 7.69
CA PHE A 346 -2.62 -18.52 7.03
C PHE A 346 -1.48 -18.41 8.05
N ASP A 347 -0.29 -18.81 7.60
CA ASP A 347 0.94 -18.71 8.35
C ASP A 347 1.74 -17.47 7.88
N VAL A 348 2.64 -16.98 8.72
CA VAL A 348 3.55 -15.87 8.37
C VAL A 348 4.93 -16.44 8.04
N ILE A 349 5.42 -16.14 6.84
CA ILE A 349 6.74 -16.53 6.34
C ILE A 349 7.64 -15.30 6.37
N ILE A 350 8.81 -15.41 6.99
CA ILE A 350 9.72 -14.29 7.22
C ILE A 350 11.12 -14.66 6.74
N GLY A 351 11.71 -13.78 5.93
CA GLY A 351 13.11 -13.85 5.51
C GLY A 351 14.03 -13.04 6.43
N ALA A 352 15.21 -13.62 6.74
CA ALA A 352 16.29 -12.98 7.48
C ALA A 352 17.63 -13.27 6.76
N PRO A 353 17.94 -12.56 5.65
CA PRO A 353 19.04 -12.91 4.75
C PRO A 353 20.43 -12.87 5.40
N ASN A 354 20.60 -12.16 6.51
CA ASN A 354 21.90 -12.05 7.18
C ASN A 354 21.98 -12.91 8.45
N ALA A 355 21.03 -13.81 8.66
CA ALA A 355 21.05 -14.70 9.81
C ALA A 355 22.24 -15.67 9.77
N ASN A 356 22.86 -15.87 10.93
CA ASN A 356 23.86 -16.89 11.18
C ASN A 356 23.18 -18.22 11.54
N ALA A 357 23.65 -19.33 10.97
CA ALA A 357 23.20 -20.64 11.41
C ALA A 357 23.69 -20.91 12.84
N THR A 358 22.75 -21.16 13.75
CA THR A 358 23.04 -21.48 15.15
C THR A 358 23.29 -22.97 15.38
N THR A 359 22.86 -23.82 14.44
CA THR A 359 23.02 -25.27 14.47
C THR A 359 23.12 -25.85 13.06
N THR A 360 23.77 -27.00 12.90
CA THR A 360 23.74 -27.78 11.65
C THR A 360 22.41 -28.52 11.57
N GLN A 361 21.48 -28.02 10.76
CA GLN A 361 20.15 -28.64 10.57
C GLN A 361 20.15 -29.72 9.48
N CYS A 362 21.00 -29.57 8.46
CA CYS A 362 21.01 -30.39 7.25
C CYS A 362 22.41 -30.90 6.94
N SER A 363 22.51 -32.05 6.29
CA SER A 363 23.79 -32.60 5.83
C SER A 363 24.47 -31.62 4.86
N GLY A 364 25.71 -31.22 5.17
CA GLY A 364 26.45 -30.24 4.37
C GLY A 364 26.31 -28.79 4.83
N ALA A 365 25.43 -28.50 5.81
CA ALA A 365 25.36 -27.18 6.44
C ALA A 365 26.59 -26.96 7.35
N ALA A 366 27.53 -26.13 6.91
CA ALA A 366 28.52 -25.60 7.85
C ALA A 366 27.82 -24.59 8.77
N SER A 367 28.11 -24.62 10.07
CA SER A 367 27.83 -23.47 10.94
C SER A 367 28.57 -22.27 10.34
N SER A 368 27.84 -21.42 9.63
CA SER A 368 28.42 -20.34 8.84
C SER A 368 27.66 -19.04 9.09
N SER A 369 28.41 -17.95 9.02
CA SER A 369 27.86 -16.61 9.19
C SER A 369 27.16 -16.15 7.91
N ASN A 370 26.10 -15.36 8.09
CA ASN A 370 25.30 -14.73 7.04
C ASN A 370 24.77 -15.73 5.99
N VAL A 371 24.41 -16.94 6.41
CA VAL A 371 23.79 -17.92 5.52
C VAL A 371 22.37 -17.53 5.13
N GLY A 372 21.73 -16.73 5.98
CA GLY A 372 20.32 -16.37 5.87
C GLY A 372 19.39 -17.43 6.43
N ALA A 373 18.15 -17.04 6.69
CA ALA A 373 17.11 -17.92 7.21
C ALA A 373 15.73 -17.60 6.65
N VAL A 374 14.88 -18.63 6.65
CA VAL A 374 13.44 -18.53 6.45
C VAL A 374 12.76 -19.04 7.72
N ILE A 375 11.80 -18.29 8.24
CA ILE A 375 11.13 -18.56 9.50
C ILE A 375 9.62 -18.61 9.24
N LEU A 376 8.96 -19.63 9.78
CA LEU A 376 7.52 -19.82 9.71
C LEU A 376 6.88 -19.65 11.09
N TYR A 377 5.92 -18.74 11.22
CA TYR A 377 5.04 -18.60 12.38
C TYR A 377 3.64 -19.03 12.00
N LYS A 378 3.02 -19.86 12.84
CA LYS A 378 1.70 -20.39 12.55
C LYS A 378 0.59 -19.38 12.80
N GLY A 379 -0.41 -19.37 11.93
CA GLY A 379 -1.72 -18.77 12.23
C GLY A 379 -2.49 -19.60 13.26
N SER A 380 -3.54 -19.00 13.84
CA SER A 380 -4.50 -19.71 14.68
C SER A 380 -5.73 -18.85 14.91
N SER A 381 -6.82 -19.43 15.42
CA SER A 381 -8.02 -18.66 15.82
C SER A 381 -7.77 -17.55 16.85
N SER A 382 -6.63 -17.55 17.54
CA SER A 382 -6.22 -16.50 18.48
C SER A 382 -5.19 -15.54 17.86
N GLY A 383 -4.96 -15.61 16.56
CA GLY A 383 -3.91 -14.92 15.84
C GLY A 383 -2.62 -15.73 15.69
N VAL A 384 -1.58 -15.07 15.17
CA VAL A 384 -0.25 -15.65 14.93
C VAL A 384 0.40 -16.10 16.24
N GLN A 385 0.97 -17.30 16.25
CA GLN A 385 1.64 -17.87 17.42
C GLN A 385 2.91 -17.09 17.79
N SER A 386 3.26 -17.06 19.08
CA SER A 386 4.41 -16.28 19.56
C SER A 386 5.77 -16.97 19.33
N ALA A 387 5.78 -18.26 19.00
CA ALA A 387 6.99 -19.03 18.74
C ALA A 387 7.00 -19.50 17.28
N PRO A 388 8.18 -19.54 16.62
CA PRO A 388 8.28 -20.06 15.27
C PRO A 388 7.99 -21.56 15.28
N ALA A 389 7.21 -22.02 14.31
CA ALA A 389 6.99 -23.45 14.10
C ALA A 389 8.17 -24.11 13.39
N SER A 390 8.87 -23.37 12.54
CA SER A 390 10.05 -23.87 11.82
C SER A 390 11.00 -22.73 11.45
N THR A 391 12.29 -23.04 11.46
CA THR A 391 13.36 -22.15 10.97
C THR A 391 14.28 -22.98 10.10
N ALA A 392 14.43 -22.59 8.83
CA ALA A 392 15.37 -23.19 7.90
C ALA A 392 16.52 -22.20 7.65
N PHE A 393 17.75 -22.66 7.84
CA PHE A 393 18.95 -21.86 7.53
C PHE A 393 19.51 -22.19 6.14
N GLY A 394 20.21 -21.21 5.57
CA GLY A 394 21.11 -21.45 4.45
C GLY A 394 22.21 -22.46 4.81
N LEU A 395 22.76 -23.08 3.78
CA LEU A 395 23.82 -24.09 3.86
C LEU A 395 25.21 -23.51 3.59
N TYR A 396 25.28 -22.34 2.92
CA TYR A 396 26.53 -21.78 2.40
C TYR A 396 26.77 -20.36 2.91
N TYR A 397 28.04 -20.05 3.16
CA TYR A 397 28.48 -18.73 3.62
C TYR A 397 27.98 -17.60 2.71
N ALA A 398 27.39 -16.57 3.31
CA ALA A 398 26.98 -15.33 2.65
C ALA A 398 26.04 -15.53 1.44
N GLU A 399 25.23 -16.57 1.42
CA GLU A 399 24.29 -16.82 0.31
C GLU A 399 22.98 -16.04 0.39
N ALA A 400 22.67 -15.52 1.58
CA ALA A 400 21.47 -14.73 1.87
C ALA A 400 20.13 -15.44 1.62
N LEU A 401 19.98 -16.67 2.11
CA LEU A 401 18.68 -17.35 2.10
C LEU A 401 17.61 -16.50 2.81
N GLY A 402 16.45 -16.32 2.18
CA GLY A 402 15.39 -15.46 2.71
C GLY A 402 15.53 -14.00 2.28
N HIS A 403 16.40 -13.71 1.30
CA HIS A 403 16.39 -12.42 0.60
C HIS A 403 15.02 -12.15 -0.04
N SER A 404 14.40 -13.19 -0.60
CA SER A 404 13.02 -13.17 -1.04
C SER A 404 12.32 -14.45 -0.57
N VAL A 405 11.05 -14.35 -0.20
CA VAL A 405 10.20 -15.46 0.21
C VAL A 405 8.82 -15.34 -0.43
N ALA A 406 8.19 -16.47 -0.74
CA ALA A 406 6.80 -16.52 -1.14
C ALA A 406 6.13 -17.82 -0.67
N TYR A 407 4.83 -17.76 -0.45
CA TYR A 407 4.00 -18.96 -0.38
C TYR A 407 3.87 -19.54 -1.79
N ALA A 408 4.28 -20.79 -1.97
CA ALA A 408 4.22 -21.46 -3.26
C ALA A 408 2.94 -22.28 -3.43
N GLY A 409 2.21 -22.55 -2.35
CA GLY A 409 1.02 -23.42 -2.34
C GLY A 409 1.29 -24.82 -2.88
N LEU A 410 0.31 -25.41 -3.58
CA LEU A 410 0.30 -26.82 -3.99
C LEU A 410 1.26 -27.12 -5.13
N VAL A 411 2.56 -27.10 -4.85
CA VAL A 411 3.62 -27.41 -5.82
C VAL A 411 3.87 -28.91 -5.99
N ARG A 412 3.28 -29.74 -5.11
CA ARG A 412 3.43 -31.19 -5.10
C ARG A 412 2.16 -31.94 -4.74
N GLY A 413 2.05 -33.20 -5.17
CA GLY A 413 1.02 -34.10 -4.64
C GLY A 413 1.26 -34.45 -3.17
N GLY A 414 0.19 -34.72 -2.41
CA GLY A 414 0.28 -35.16 -1.02
C GLY A 414 -0.85 -34.63 -0.14
N SER A 415 -0.79 -34.93 1.16
CA SER A 415 -1.81 -34.53 2.13
C SER A 415 -1.65 -33.09 2.66
N TYR A 416 -0.52 -32.44 2.38
CA TYR A 416 -0.24 -31.07 2.80
C TYR A 416 0.01 -30.23 1.56
N PRO A 417 -0.88 -29.27 1.24
CA PRO A 417 -0.79 -28.50 0.02
C PRO A 417 0.23 -27.35 0.13
N GLY A 418 0.57 -26.89 1.34
CA GLY A 418 1.42 -25.72 1.51
C GLY A 418 2.90 -25.96 1.21
N ALA A 419 3.55 -25.00 0.58
CA ALA A 419 5.00 -24.96 0.41
C ALA A 419 5.51 -23.51 0.45
N VAL A 420 6.78 -23.35 0.79
CA VAL A 420 7.48 -22.07 0.83
C VAL A 420 8.60 -22.10 -0.21
N VAL A 421 8.73 -21.03 -0.99
CA VAL A 421 9.89 -20.80 -1.85
C VAL A 421 10.72 -19.66 -1.30
N ALA A 422 12.05 -19.79 -1.34
CA ALA A 422 12.98 -18.77 -0.88
C ALA A 422 14.18 -18.62 -1.82
N GLY A 423 14.59 -17.37 -2.02
CA GLY A 423 15.77 -17.00 -2.78
C GLY A 423 17.02 -16.83 -1.93
N ALA A 424 18.17 -17.16 -2.51
CA ALA A 424 19.51 -16.95 -1.98
C ALA A 424 20.41 -16.41 -3.10
N PRO A 425 20.25 -15.12 -3.49
CA PRO A 425 20.85 -14.55 -4.70
C PRO A 425 22.37 -14.46 -4.66
N TYR A 426 22.99 -14.54 -3.48
CA TYR A 426 24.44 -14.41 -3.34
C TYR A 426 25.18 -15.75 -3.29
N PHE A 427 24.46 -16.86 -3.42
CA PHE A 427 25.06 -18.18 -3.53
C PHE A 427 26.11 -18.23 -4.66
N SER A 428 27.27 -18.84 -4.37
CA SER A 428 28.35 -19.13 -5.32
C SER A 428 28.73 -17.95 -6.23
N SER A 429 29.33 -16.91 -5.65
CA SER A 429 29.73 -15.69 -6.37
C SER A 429 28.55 -15.00 -7.07
N SER A 430 27.42 -14.93 -6.38
CA SER A 430 26.17 -14.34 -6.90
C SER A 430 25.63 -15.02 -8.16
N GLN A 431 25.94 -16.30 -8.37
CA GLN A 431 25.18 -17.14 -9.30
C GLN A 431 23.72 -17.24 -8.86
N GLY A 432 23.50 -17.27 -7.55
CA GLY A 432 22.18 -17.30 -6.94
C GLY A 432 21.51 -18.67 -7.02
N ARG A 433 20.53 -18.88 -6.15
CA ARG A 433 19.72 -20.09 -6.10
C ARG A 433 18.33 -19.84 -5.53
N VAL A 434 17.47 -20.80 -5.78
CA VAL A 434 16.10 -20.88 -5.25
C VAL A 434 15.93 -22.22 -4.56
N ALA A 435 15.28 -22.21 -3.41
CA ALA A 435 15.00 -23.38 -2.59
C ALA A 435 13.50 -23.46 -2.26
N VAL A 436 12.97 -24.68 -2.20
CA VAL A 436 11.57 -24.95 -1.81
C VAL A 436 11.55 -25.83 -0.57
N TYR A 437 10.65 -25.51 0.35
CA TYR A 437 10.43 -26.19 1.61
C TYR A 437 8.97 -26.61 1.69
N TYR A 438 8.70 -27.90 1.81
CA TYR A 438 7.35 -28.41 1.88
C TYR A 438 6.75 -28.23 3.27
N GLY A 439 5.45 -27.93 3.30
CA GLY A 439 4.66 -27.80 4.51
C GLY A 439 4.24 -29.15 5.11
N SER A 440 3.87 -29.07 6.38
CA SER A 440 3.32 -30.13 7.21
C SER A 440 2.52 -29.51 8.36
N SER A 441 1.71 -30.30 9.06
CA SER A 441 0.95 -29.84 10.23
C SER A 441 1.83 -29.17 11.32
N SER A 442 3.11 -29.53 11.39
CA SER A 442 4.10 -29.00 12.33
C SER A 442 4.85 -27.76 11.84
N GLY A 443 4.67 -27.33 10.59
CA GLY A 443 5.45 -26.28 9.94
C GLY A 443 6.10 -26.74 8.65
N MET A 444 7.09 -25.99 8.16
CA MET A 444 7.83 -26.34 6.94
C MET A 444 9.04 -27.23 7.21
N SER A 445 9.50 -27.98 6.20
CA SER A 445 10.80 -28.63 6.22
C SER A 445 11.91 -27.63 6.58
N VAL A 446 12.87 -28.05 7.41
CA VAL A 446 14.04 -27.22 7.77
C VAL A 446 15.22 -27.43 6.81
N CYS A 447 15.13 -28.43 5.94
CA CYS A 447 16.02 -28.65 4.82
C CYS A 447 15.23 -28.47 3.52
N SER A 448 15.86 -27.90 2.50
CA SER A 448 15.19 -27.69 1.22
C SER A 448 14.89 -29.02 0.54
N ASP A 449 13.64 -29.20 0.14
CA ASP A 449 13.14 -30.39 -0.54
C ASP A 449 13.42 -30.34 -2.04
N TRP A 450 13.56 -29.13 -2.60
CA TRP A 450 13.95 -28.88 -3.98
C TRP A 450 14.84 -27.64 -4.07
N ASN A 451 15.79 -27.65 -5.01
CA ASN A 451 16.71 -26.54 -5.22
C ASN A 451 17.02 -26.38 -6.71
N TYR A 452 17.26 -25.14 -7.14
CA TYR A 452 17.79 -24.83 -8.46
C TYR A 452 18.83 -23.70 -8.37
N TRP A 453 19.88 -23.80 -9.17
CA TRP A 453 21.02 -22.88 -9.16
C TRP A 453 21.09 -22.15 -10.50
N GLY A 454 21.54 -20.89 -10.47
CA GLY A 454 21.78 -20.13 -11.69
C GLY A 454 22.74 -20.81 -12.68
N SER A 455 22.63 -20.47 -13.95
CA SER A 455 23.53 -20.92 -15.01
C SER A 455 24.73 -19.99 -15.28
N GLN A 456 24.68 -18.73 -14.85
CA GLN A 456 25.72 -17.73 -15.06
C GLN A 456 26.41 -17.36 -13.75
N SER A 457 27.73 -17.51 -13.73
CA SER A 457 28.58 -17.15 -12.60
C SER A 457 29.81 -16.39 -13.11
N PRO A 458 30.18 -15.26 -12.48
CA PRO A 458 29.48 -14.60 -11.38
C PRO A 458 28.24 -13.82 -11.85
N GLY A 459 27.30 -13.58 -10.96
CA GLY A 459 26.56 -12.31 -10.99
C GLY A 459 25.09 -12.29 -11.40
N GLU A 460 24.45 -13.38 -11.86
CA GLU A 460 23.05 -13.28 -12.31
C GLU A 460 22.02 -13.08 -11.17
N GLN A 461 22.40 -13.45 -9.94
CA GLN A 461 21.59 -13.31 -8.72
C GLN A 461 20.22 -13.98 -8.80
N LEU A 462 20.15 -15.22 -9.29
CA LEU A 462 18.90 -15.98 -9.29
C LEU A 462 18.32 -16.09 -7.86
N GLY A 463 17.03 -15.83 -7.72
CA GLY A 463 16.35 -15.76 -6.42
C GLY A 463 16.38 -14.37 -5.79
N TYR A 464 16.75 -13.33 -6.55
CA TYR A 464 16.60 -11.95 -6.09
C TYR A 464 15.15 -11.65 -5.71
N SER A 465 14.23 -12.08 -6.58
CA SER A 465 12.79 -12.13 -6.34
C SER A 465 12.28 -13.55 -6.59
N VAL A 466 11.25 -13.97 -5.85
CA VAL A 466 10.53 -15.23 -6.06
C VAL A 466 9.04 -14.97 -5.96
N PHE A 467 8.27 -15.77 -6.70
CA PHE A 467 6.81 -15.75 -6.65
C PHE A 467 6.28 -17.19 -6.80
N GLY A 468 5.10 -17.44 -6.28
CA GLY A 468 4.40 -18.73 -6.39
C GLY A 468 2.96 -18.63 -5.95
N GLY A 469 2.31 -19.77 -5.72
CA GLY A 469 0.92 -19.80 -5.25
C GLY A 469 -0.12 -19.62 -6.36
N VAL A 470 0.29 -19.67 -7.61
CA VAL A 470 -0.57 -19.63 -8.79
C VAL A 470 -0.23 -20.76 -9.75
N ASP A 471 -1.21 -21.25 -10.50
CA ASP A 471 -1.03 -22.26 -11.54
C ASP A 471 -1.12 -21.58 -12.92
N VAL A 472 0.03 -21.30 -13.53
CA VAL A 472 0.10 -20.53 -14.78
C VAL A 472 -0.28 -21.37 -15.99
N ASN A 473 -0.29 -22.70 -15.87
CA ASN A 473 -0.61 -23.61 -16.96
C ASN A 473 -1.83 -24.50 -16.72
N ASN A 474 -2.58 -24.22 -15.66
CA ASN A 474 -3.82 -24.86 -15.24
C ASN A 474 -3.73 -26.40 -15.23
N ASP A 475 -2.66 -26.96 -14.66
CA ASP A 475 -2.48 -28.41 -14.50
C ASP A 475 -2.85 -28.97 -13.12
N GLY A 476 -3.32 -28.10 -12.23
CA GLY A 476 -3.75 -28.40 -10.88
C GLY A 476 -2.64 -28.32 -9.84
N PHE A 477 -1.42 -27.93 -10.22
CA PHE A 477 -0.32 -27.63 -9.31
C PHE A 477 0.10 -26.17 -9.46
N HIS A 478 0.41 -25.53 -8.33
CA HIS A 478 0.99 -24.20 -8.38
C HIS A 478 2.44 -24.25 -8.87
N ASP A 479 2.83 -23.18 -9.54
CA ASP A 479 4.13 -22.99 -10.15
C ASP A 479 4.97 -21.99 -9.39
N ILE A 480 6.27 -21.97 -9.71
CA ILE A 480 7.25 -21.10 -9.07
C ILE A 480 7.94 -20.25 -10.14
N ALA A 481 8.02 -18.95 -9.92
CA ALA A 481 8.82 -18.03 -10.72
C ALA A 481 9.98 -17.47 -9.90
N ALA A 482 11.14 -17.33 -10.53
CA ALA A 482 12.35 -16.82 -9.90
C ALA A 482 13.10 -15.83 -10.80
N GLY A 483 13.35 -14.63 -10.26
CA GLY A 483 14.05 -13.56 -10.95
C GLY A 483 15.56 -13.65 -10.81
N ALA A 484 16.26 -13.32 -11.90
CA ALA A 484 17.70 -13.13 -11.99
C ALA A 484 17.96 -11.79 -12.70
N PRO A 485 17.74 -10.64 -12.02
CA PRO A 485 17.77 -9.31 -12.65
C PRO A 485 19.13 -8.90 -13.20
N TYR A 486 20.21 -9.61 -12.84
CA TYR A 486 21.57 -9.32 -13.30
C TYR A 486 22.08 -10.34 -14.30
N TRP A 487 21.18 -11.18 -14.85
CA TRP A 487 21.54 -12.09 -15.93
C TRP A 487 21.96 -11.33 -17.19
N ASP A 488 23.07 -11.75 -17.79
CA ASP A 488 23.61 -11.17 -19.01
C ASP A 488 23.08 -11.92 -20.23
N ASN A 489 22.22 -11.26 -21.00
CA ASN A 489 21.86 -11.74 -22.33
C ASN A 489 23.02 -11.43 -23.28
N PRO A 490 23.41 -12.32 -24.22
CA PRO A 490 24.45 -11.98 -25.20
C PRO A 490 24.17 -10.66 -25.93
N GLY A 491 24.99 -9.64 -25.65
CA GLY A 491 24.87 -8.29 -26.19
C GLY A 491 24.19 -7.27 -25.28
N TYR A 492 23.56 -7.70 -24.17
CA TYR A 492 22.80 -6.86 -23.23
C TYR A 492 23.13 -7.26 -21.79
N SER A 493 24.09 -6.55 -21.18
CA SER A 493 24.50 -6.81 -19.80
C SER A 493 23.41 -6.42 -18.81
N ASN A 494 23.22 -7.19 -17.74
CA ASN A 494 22.19 -6.98 -16.71
C ASN A 494 20.79 -6.70 -17.29
N GLU A 495 20.47 -7.34 -18.42
CA GLU A 495 19.11 -7.28 -18.96
C GLU A 495 18.14 -8.00 -18.02
N GLY A 496 18.58 -9.10 -17.42
CA GLY A 496 17.81 -9.89 -16.47
C GLY A 496 16.91 -10.94 -17.14
N ARG A 497 16.44 -11.90 -16.35
CA ARG A 497 15.51 -12.94 -16.77
C ARG A 497 14.66 -13.44 -15.61
N VAL A 498 13.58 -14.15 -15.93
CA VAL A 498 12.79 -14.94 -14.97
C VAL A 498 12.72 -16.40 -15.43
N LEU A 499 12.95 -17.33 -14.51
CA LEU A 499 12.78 -18.77 -14.73
C LEU A 499 11.48 -19.23 -14.08
N VAL A 500 10.66 -19.98 -14.82
CA VAL A 500 9.40 -20.55 -14.31
C VAL A 500 9.53 -22.06 -14.23
N PHE A 501 9.15 -22.64 -13.10
CA PHE A 501 9.18 -24.07 -12.80
C PHE A 501 7.79 -24.54 -12.47
N LYS A 502 7.31 -25.55 -13.20
CA LYS A 502 5.99 -26.10 -12.93
C LYS A 502 5.97 -27.00 -11.71
N GLY A 503 4.88 -26.92 -10.96
CA GLY A 503 4.53 -27.94 -9.98
C GLY A 503 4.28 -29.30 -10.66
N SER A 504 4.27 -30.37 -9.87
CA SER A 504 3.86 -31.70 -10.35
C SER A 504 3.54 -32.64 -9.20
N LEU A 505 2.99 -33.83 -9.48
CA LEU A 505 2.77 -34.85 -8.44
C LEU A 505 3.99 -35.15 -7.57
N THR A 506 5.22 -35.00 -8.08
CA THR A 506 6.47 -35.27 -7.36
C THR A 506 7.21 -34.02 -6.89
N GLY A 507 6.61 -32.83 -7.04
CA GLY A 507 7.24 -31.54 -6.77
C GLY A 507 7.70 -30.81 -8.02
N PRO A 508 8.35 -29.65 -7.86
CA PRO A 508 8.74 -28.82 -9.00
C PRO A 508 9.67 -29.54 -9.99
N VAL A 509 9.46 -29.31 -11.28
CA VAL A 509 10.32 -29.89 -12.33
C VAL A 509 11.77 -29.39 -12.23
N SER A 510 12.75 -30.24 -12.56
CA SER A 510 14.18 -29.91 -12.43
C SER A 510 14.73 -29.01 -13.54
N SER A 511 13.94 -28.70 -14.56
CA SER A 511 14.30 -27.82 -15.66
C SER A 511 13.24 -26.75 -15.83
N PRO A 512 13.61 -25.48 -16.13
CA PRO A 512 12.64 -24.42 -16.31
C PRO A 512 11.63 -24.79 -17.41
N PHE A 513 10.35 -24.64 -17.09
CA PHE A 513 9.26 -24.71 -18.04
C PHE A 513 9.27 -23.53 -19.00
N ALA A 514 9.62 -22.35 -18.51
CA ALA A 514 9.81 -21.15 -19.31
C ALA A 514 11.02 -20.33 -18.84
N THR A 515 11.65 -19.64 -19.78
CA THR A 515 12.61 -18.56 -19.52
C THR A 515 12.06 -17.29 -20.14
N LEU A 516 11.80 -16.29 -19.31
CA LEU A 516 11.19 -15.04 -19.70
C LEU A 516 12.24 -13.92 -19.66
N GLY A 517 12.14 -12.98 -20.58
CA GLY A 517 13.05 -11.83 -20.68
C GLY A 517 12.38 -10.71 -21.48
N PRO A 518 12.81 -9.45 -21.31
CA PRO A 518 12.03 -8.29 -21.75
C PRO A 518 11.93 -8.15 -23.29
N GLY A 519 12.80 -8.81 -24.05
CA GLY A 519 12.94 -8.67 -25.51
C GLY A 519 12.53 -9.89 -26.34
N ASN A 520 11.56 -10.70 -25.93
CA ASN A 520 11.12 -11.83 -26.75
C ASN A 520 10.06 -11.37 -27.79
N GLY A 521 10.34 -11.59 -29.08
CA GLY A 521 9.45 -11.20 -30.18
C GLY A 521 9.65 -9.77 -30.70
N SER A 522 8.59 -8.95 -30.72
CA SER A 522 8.58 -7.57 -31.26
C SER A 522 9.06 -6.50 -30.28
N LEU A 523 9.45 -6.89 -29.07
CA LEU A 523 9.99 -5.99 -28.05
C LEU A 523 11.51 -5.89 -28.17
N GLU A 524 12.04 -4.72 -27.82
CA GLU A 524 13.48 -4.47 -27.87
C GLU A 524 14.18 -5.01 -26.62
N HIS A 525 15.38 -5.56 -26.81
CA HIS A 525 16.29 -5.89 -25.72
C HIS A 525 16.93 -4.61 -25.15
N GLN A 526 17.15 -4.55 -23.83
CA GLN A 526 17.76 -3.39 -23.19
C GLN A 526 18.73 -3.77 -22.06
N ALA A 527 19.98 -3.37 -22.22
CA ALA A 527 21.00 -3.57 -21.20
C ALA A 527 20.67 -2.75 -19.95
N GLY A 528 20.88 -3.33 -18.77
CA GLY A 528 20.74 -2.62 -17.50
C GLY A 528 19.31 -2.47 -16.99
N CYS A 529 18.28 -2.91 -17.72
CA CYS A 529 16.87 -2.74 -17.31
C CYS A 529 16.48 -3.61 -16.10
N ARG A 530 17.26 -4.65 -15.80
CA ARG A 530 17.10 -5.55 -14.64
C ARG A 530 15.72 -6.21 -14.57
N PHE A 531 15.26 -6.77 -15.68
CA PHE A 531 14.03 -7.54 -15.74
C PHE A 531 14.03 -8.71 -14.75
N GLY A 532 12.92 -8.91 -14.05
CA GLY A 532 12.82 -9.90 -12.96
C GLY A 532 13.18 -9.32 -11.59
N TYR A 533 13.22 -7.99 -11.46
CA TYR A 533 13.49 -7.33 -10.18
C TYR A 533 12.36 -7.59 -9.16
N ALA A 534 11.11 -7.52 -9.61
CA ALA A 534 9.91 -7.84 -8.84
C ALA A 534 8.98 -8.72 -9.69
N ILE A 535 8.27 -9.64 -9.03
CA ILE A 535 7.36 -10.59 -9.68
C ILE A 535 6.08 -10.70 -8.85
N ALA A 536 4.94 -10.61 -9.51
CA ALA A 536 3.62 -10.97 -8.98
C ALA A 536 2.86 -11.80 -10.03
N GLY A 537 1.70 -12.32 -9.66
CA GLY A 537 0.87 -13.06 -10.59
C GLY A 537 -0.55 -13.30 -10.08
N GLY A 538 -1.41 -13.65 -11.01
CA GLY A 538 -2.86 -13.78 -10.84
C GLY A 538 -3.54 -13.79 -12.20
N ASN A 539 -4.83 -14.08 -12.28
CA ASN A 539 -5.58 -14.01 -13.54
C ASN A 539 -5.85 -12.53 -13.89
N VAL A 540 -4.95 -11.90 -14.63
CA VAL A 540 -4.91 -10.44 -14.92
C VAL A 540 -5.86 -10.06 -16.04
N ASN A 541 -6.06 -10.94 -17.01
CA ASN A 541 -6.98 -10.71 -18.13
C ASN A 541 -8.40 -11.29 -17.88
N ALA A 542 -8.65 -11.85 -16.70
CA ALA A 542 -9.88 -12.54 -16.33
C ALA A 542 -10.31 -13.60 -17.37
N ASP A 543 -9.36 -14.34 -17.97
CA ASP A 543 -9.69 -15.30 -19.01
C ASP A 543 -10.62 -16.42 -18.50
N ALA A 544 -11.44 -16.95 -19.41
CA ALA A 544 -12.46 -17.94 -19.07
C ALA A 544 -11.88 -19.32 -18.68
N GLN A 545 -10.59 -19.55 -18.94
CA GLN A 545 -9.89 -20.77 -18.56
C GLN A 545 -9.23 -20.64 -17.19
N ASN A 546 -9.21 -19.42 -16.62
CA ASN A 546 -8.59 -19.07 -15.36
C ASN A 546 -7.10 -19.42 -15.29
N PHE A 547 -6.37 -19.17 -16.38
CA PHE A 547 -4.92 -19.24 -16.31
C PHE A 547 -4.40 -18.09 -15.45
N ALA A 548 -3.41 -18.37 -14.61
CA ALA A 548 -2.70 -17.30 -13.93
C ALA A 548 -1.63 -16.68 -14.85
N ASP A 549 -1.53 -15.37 -14.80
CA ASP A 549 -0.54 -14.56 -15.52
C ASP A 549 0.59 -14.15 -14.58
N LEU A 550 1.71 -13.72 -15.17
CA LEU A 550 2.86 -13.19 -14.43
C LEU A 550 3.10 -11.72 -14.78
N ILE A 551 3.28 -10.89 -13.76
CA ILE A 551 3.61 -9.48 -13.89
C ILE A 551 5.05 -9.30 -13.40
N ILE A 552 5.92 -8.77 -14.25
CA ILE A 552 7.36 -8.70 -14.01
C ILE A 552 7.87 -7.27 -14.20
N GLY A 553 8.62 -6.79 -13.22
CA GLY A 553 9.23 -5.46 -13.24
C GLY A 553 10.65 -5.42 -13.82
N ALA A 554 10.92 -4.33 -14.53
CA ALA A 554 12.23 -3.90 -15.00
C ALA A 554 12.42 -2.41 -14.65
N PRO A 555 12.73 -2.08 -13.38
CA PRO A 555 12.69 -0.70 -12.89
C PRO A 555 13.74 0.22 -13.54
N TYR A 556 14.78 -0.32 -14.15
CA TYR A 556 15.83 0.48 -14.79
C TYR A 556 15.61 0.59 -16.31
N TRP A 557 14.38 0.36 -16.77
CA TRP A 557 14.06 0.53 -18.18
C TRP A 557 14.17 2.00 -18.59
N ASP A 558 14.93 2.28 -19.63
CA ASP A 558 15.12 3.60 -20.21
C ASP A 558 14.10 3.86 -21.34
N THR A 559 13.40 5.00 -21.30
CA THR A 559 12.62 5.54 -22.43
C THR A 559 13.39 6.61 -23.21
N ALA A 560 14.38 7.20 -22.56
CA ALA A 560 15.43 8.05 -23.11
C ALA A 560 16.74 7.71 -22.39
N PRO A 561 17.92 8.10 -22.92
CA PRO A 561 19.19 7.65 -22.36
C PRO A 561 19.37 7.95 -20.85
N ASN A 562 19.48 6.90 -20.04
CA ASN A 562 19.70 6.93 -18.57
C ASN A 562 18.58 7.60 -17.75
N ASP A 563 17.34 7.55 -18.21
CA ASP A 563 16.21 8.14 -17.50
C ASP A 563 15.52 7.17 -16.52
N ASN A 564 15.83 5.87 -16.58
CA ASN A 564 15.37 4.81 -15.68
C ASN A 564 13.87 4.90 -15.34
N LYS A 565 13.03 5.20 -16.33
CA LYS A 565 11.57 5.28 -16.15
C LYS A 565 10.94 3.98 -15.70
N GLY A 566 11.63 2.86 -15.85
CA GLY A 566 11.09 1.58 -15.43
C GLY A 566 9.90 1.12 -16.27
N LYS A 567 9.54 -0.15 -16.11
CA LYS A 567 8.51 -0.80 -16.92
C LYS A 567 7.99 -2.05 -16.24
N LEU A 568 6.72 -2.37 -16.45
CA LEU A 568 6.12 -3.66 -16.14
C LEU A 568 5.85 -4.45 -17.42
N PHE A 569 5.90 -5.76 -17.32
CA PHE A 569 5.62 -6.70 -18.40
C PHE A 569 4.64 -7.75 -17.89
N VAL A 570 3.54 -7.97 -18.61
CA VAL A 570 2.56 -9.03 -18.31
C VAL A 570 2.78 -10.19 -19.27
N TYR A 571 2.96 -11.39 -18.73
CA TYR A 571 3.07 -12.64 -19.47
C TYR A 571 1.82 -13.47 -19.25
N TRP A 572 1.11 -13.71 -20.35
CA TRP A 572 -0.13 -14.47 -20.34
C TRP A 572 0.12 -15.95 -20.05
N GLY A 573 -0.61 -16.46 -19.07
CA GLY A 573 -0.67 -17.88 -18.74
C GLY A 573 -1.25 -18.72 -19.88
N GLY A 574 -1.12 -20.03 -19.74
CA GLY A 574 -1.58 -20.99 -20.73
C GLY A 574 -0.86 -22.32 -20.64
N THR A 575 -1.28 -23.30 -21.42
CA THR A 575 -0.57 -24.59 -21.55
C THR A 575 0.91 -24.42 -21.91
N SER A 576 1.23 -23.30 -22.54
CA SER A 576 2.55 -22.68 -22.60
C SER A 576 2.37 -21.19 -22.31
N ILE A 577 3.27 -20.58 -21.56
CA ILE A 577 3.28 -19.12 -21.35
C ILE A 577 3.51 -18.42 -22.70
N ASN A 578 2.74 -17.37 -22.97
CA ASN A 578 2.95 -16.56 -24.17
C ASN A 578 4.34 -15.90 -24.09
N PRO A 579 5.25 -16.17 -25.06
CA PRO A 579 6.59 -15.61 -25.02
C PRO A 579 6.63 -14.09 -25.20
N ASN A 580 5.60 -13.48 -25.80
CA ASN A 580 5.54 -12.04 -26.07
C ASN A 580 4.73 -11.34 -24.98
N PRO A 581 5.37 -10.64 -24.03
CA PRO A 581 4.65 -9.96 -22.97
C PRO A 581 3.94 -8.70 -23.44
N GLU A 582 2.90 -8.31 -22.72
CA GLU A 582 2.26 -7.01 -22.86
C GLU A 582 2.98 -5.98 -21.98
N PRO A 583 3.57 -4.91 -22.56
CA PRO A 583 4.24 -3.88 -21.81
C PRO A 583 3.25 -2.90 -21.16
N LEU A 584 3.45 -2.56 -19.89
CA LEU A 584 2.71 -1.52 -19.18
C LEU A 584 3.65 -0.40 -18.74
N GLY A 585 3.25 0.86 -18.98
CA GLY A 585 3.97 2.07 -18.59
C GLY A 585 3.04 3.09 -17.92
N SER A 586 3.59 4.12 -17.27
CA SER A 586 2.79 5.16 -16.60
C SER A 586 2.01 5.99 -17.63
N ALA A 587 0.68 6.07 -17.45
CA ALA A 587 -0.21 6.81 -18.36
C ALA A 587 -0.08 8.35 -18.24
N ASP A 588 0.52 8.87 -17.16
CA ASP A 588 0.65 10.33 -16.96
C ASP A 588 2.02 10.86 -17.42
N PRO A 589 2.09 11.68 -18.49
CA PRO A 589 3.34 12.26 -18.98
C PRO A 589 3.88 13.42 -18.13
N THR A 590 3.12 13.91 -17.15
CA THR A 590 3.53 15.01 -16.25
C THR A 590 4.30 14.53 -15.03
N ILE A 591 4.26 13.23 -14.78
CA ILE A 591 4.88 12.56 -13.65
C ILE A 591 6.03 11.72 -14.18
N THR A 592 7.23 11.87 -13.60
CA THR A 592 8.34 11.03 -14.00
C THR A 592 8.36 9.76 -13.17
N ASN A 593 8.12 8.62 -13.82
CA ASN A 593 7.94 7.31 -13.20
C ASN A 593 9.28 6.61 -12.86
N GLU A 594 10.34 7.33 -12.45
CA GLU A 594 11.64 6.70 -12.19
C GLU A 594 11.55 5.45 -11.28
N HIS A 595 12.18 4.36 -11.72
CA HIS A 595 12.18 3.05 -11.08
C HIS A 595 10.80 2.38 -10.95
N PHE A 596 9.89 2.68 -11.88
CA PHE A 596 8.61 2.01 -11.94
C PHE A 596 8.73 0.49 -12.19
N GLY A 597 8.03 -0.29 -11.38
CA GLY A 597 8.14 -1.75 -11.35
C GLY A 597 9.18 -2.28 -10.36
N SER A 598 9.64 -1.44 -9.41
CA SER A 598 10.48 -1.89 -8.29
C SER A 598 9.74 -2.79 -7.31
N SER A 599 8.41 -2.62 -7.23
CA SER A 599 7.50 -3.48 -6.49
C SER A 599 6.23 -3.68 -7.33
N VAL A 600 5.57 -4.82 -7.16
CA VAL A 600 4.36 -5.16 -7.89
C VAL A 600 3.46 -6.05 -7.05
N ALA A 601 2.15 -5.84 -7.14
CA ALA A 601 1.15 -6.75 -6.58
C ALA A 601 -0.05 -6.88 -7.52
N PHE A 602 -0.61 -8.09 -7.55
CA PHE A 602 -1.88 -8.37 -8.21
C PHE A 602 -3.03 -7.94 -7.29
N ILE A 603 -4.03 -7.27 -7.85
CA ILE A 603 -5.23 -6.85 -7.15
C ILE A 603 -6.39 -7.65 -7.74
N TYR A 604 -6.84 -8.66 -7.01
CA TYR A 604 -7.95 -9.50 -7.46
C TYR A 604 -9.26 -8.71 -7.60
N LYS A 605 -9.51 -7.75 -6.69
CA LYS A 605 -10.74 -6.96 -6.69
C LYS A 605 -10.58 -5.63 -5.94
N LEU A 606 -10.86 -4.51 -6.59
CA LEU A 606 -11.13 -3.24 -5.88
C LEU A 606 -12.62 -3.15 -5.53
N THR A 607 -13.47 -3.25 -6.56
CA THR A 607 -14.95 -3.28 -6.43
C THR A 607 -15.62 -4.40 -7.22
N ASP A 608 -15.05 -4.79 -8.37
CA ASP A 608 -15.59 -5.83 -9.25
C ASP A 608 -14.54 -6.92 -9.53
N PRO A 609 -14.79 -8.20 -9.17
CA PRO A 609 -13.85 -9.29 -9.43
C PRO A 609 -13.75 -9.68 -10.91
N SER A 610 -14.62 -9.15 -11.78
CA SER A 610 -14.47 -9.29 -13.24
C SER A 610 -13.49 -8.29 -13.84
N GLN A 611 -13.02 -7.30 -13.06
CA GLN A 611 -12.03 -6.29 -13.46
C GLN A 611 -10.81 -6.35 -12.54
N PRO A 612 -9.97 -7.40 -12.67
CA PRO A 612 -8.72 -7.46 -11.94
C PRO A 612 -7.85 -6.24 -12.25
N CYS A 613 -7.11 -5.81 -11.24
CA CYS A 613 -6.21 -4.68 -11.31
C CYS A 613 -4.79 -5.16 -10.98
N LEU A 614 -3.82 -4.30 -11.20
CA LEU A 614 -2.47 -4.48 -10.66
C LEU A 614 -1.94 -3.16 -10.15
N ILE A 615 -0.98 -3.23 -9.22
CA ILE A 615 -0.26 -2.07 -8.74
C ILE A 615 1.23 -2.25 -8.96
N GLY A 616 1.89 -1.18 -9.40
CA GLY A 616 3.34 -1.11 -9.46
C GLY A 616 3.85 0.11 -8.70
N GLY A 617 4.94 -0.07 -7.95
CA GLY A 617 5.63 1.01 -7.26
C GLY A 617 6.76 1.63 -8.08
N ALA A 618 6.97 2.93 -7.94
CA ALA A 618 8.10 3.70 -8.47
C ALA A 618 8.67 4.58 -7.33
N PRO A 619 9.54 4.02 -6.47
CA PRO A 619 10.00 4.69 -5.25
C PRO A 619 10.81 5.96 -5.47
N ASP A 620 11.45 6.13 -6.63
CA ASP A 620 12.29 7.30 -6.91
C ASP A 620 11.63 8.30 -7.85
N ALA A 621 10.34 8.10 -8.12
CA ALA A 621 9.59 8.91 -9.05
C ALA A 621 9.50 10.38 -8.59
N THR A 622 9.66 11.28 -9.54
CA THR A 622 9.80 12.71 -9.27
C THR A 622 8.51 13.45 -9.62
N LYS A 623 8.04 14.27 -8.69
CA LYS A 623 6.95 15.24 -8.91
C LYS A 623 7.51 16.62 -8.61
N ASN A 624 7.33 17.60 -9.49
CA ASN A 624 7.85 18.97 -9.27
C ASN A 624 9.33 19.07 -8.83
N TYR A 625 10.20 18.20 -9.38
CA TYR A 625 11.63 18.09 -9.04
C TYR A 625 11.98 17.52 -7.65
N THR A 626 11.00 17.01 -6.90
CA THR A 626 11.19 16.28 -5.63
C THR A 626 10.93 14.78 -5.82
N LYS A 627 11.85 13.94 -5.33
CA LYS A 627 11.75 12.47 -5.38
C LYS A 627 10.82 11.96 -4.30
N GLU A 628 9.52 12.08 -4.53
CA GLU A 628 8.49 11.73 -3.56
C GLU A 628 8.13 10.23 -3.62
N GLY A 629 8.35 9.60 -4.77
CA GLY A 629 7.91 8.23 -5.03
C GLY A 629 6.40 8.16 -5.35
N MET A 630 5.96 7.02 -5.89
CA MET A 630 4.55 6.75 -6.19
C MET A 630 4.26 5.26 -6.25
N ALA A 631 2.97 4.94 -6.23
CA ALA A 631 2.46 3.68 -6.74
C ALA A 631 1.30 3.96 -7.68
N VAL A 632 1.18 3.17 -8.74
CA VAL A 632 0.17 3.35 -9.78
C VAL A 632 -0.64 2.08 -9.90
N VAL A 633 -1.96 2.22 -9.91
CA VAL A 633 -2.91 1.13 -10.10
C VAL A 633 -3.41 1.15 -11.54
N TRP A 634 -3.29 0.02 -12.23
CA TRP A 634 -3.89 -0.19 -13.54
C TRP A 634 -5.14 -1.02 -13.44
N ARG A 635 -6.17 -0.60 -14.17
CA ARG A 635 -7.35 -1.41 -14.51
C ARG A 635 -7.22 -1.84 -15.95
N TRP A 636 -7.56 -3.09 -16.22
CA TRP A 636 -7.46 -3.60 -17.59
C TRP A 636 -8.55 -3.06 -18.53
N ASP A 637 -9.64 -2.52 -17.98
CA ASP A 637 -10.83 -2.12 -18.74
C ASP A 637 -10.84 -0.63 -19.16
N ASP A 638 -9.84 0.15 -18.77
CA ASP A 638 -9.70 1.56 -19.16
C ASP A 638 -8.71 1.67 -20.34
N GLU A 639 -9.23 1.84 -21.56
CA GLU A 639 -8.46 2.21 -22.77
C GLU A 639 -7.64 3.49 -22.60
#